data_AF-K4A6K6-F1
#
_entry.id   AF-K4A6K6-F1
#
_cell.length_a   1.000
_cell.length_b   1.000
_cell.length_c   1.000
_cell.angle_alpha   90.00
_cell.angle_beta   90.00
_cell.angle_gamma   90.00
#
_symmetry.space_group_name_H-M   'P 1'
#
loop_
_entity.id
_entity.type
_entity.pdbx_description
1 polymer ?
#
loop_
_entity_poly.entity_id
_entity_poly.type
_entity_poly.pdbx_seq_one_letter_code
_entity_poly.pdbx_strand_id
1 'polypeptide(L)'
;MGGRPAPAPRWQQTAQPRRGRSARVAPPPQLQWALYPPGRVPGGVTVHVNDEDGDWWLDIYPHLPEHEKPLECTQLPGETIFVPSGWWHCVLNLETTVAVTQNFVNQSNFQHVCLDMAPGHRHKGVCRAGLLAVPGKSAKDNENHAPVPMSGWNHPDMSRKEKRLKGSEPLRTSNSINHCSAFEFSGVQESLENQDFSYDIDFLSQFLEKERDHYSSIWSPTNSLGQREAREWLRRLWVLKPKLRELIWKGACLAINVDKWYSCLEEICACHSLPLPTEDEKLPVGTGSNPVFIVSGNVIKIYAEGGLDYSVHGLGTELEFYDLLQKSGSPLINHIPEIIASGFLEYKDDIYRTIPWDGKGIPDVLAKHYPMEVSYANSCFPLGLWSKQRFGTSSSPDDSNRPIWPYMVTRKCNGDIFAHIRDMLSKTDILPLASSLGVQMRNIHLLPLPHMEHVPKSGNNDVKDCGDDTVLPEWKQLVSTLNRRKQDVKKHLANWGNSVPQVLIEKAEGYLPPNMDFLIKFVKDDGDVVYPLPSWIHSDIMDDNILIEGITESSPSGNSKGSYETDPEKMNAIHIIDFSDLSIGDPLCDIIPLHLDVFRGDTDLLREFLRSYQLPLLRGESNADIYKTVQNSKFRRASYRAMCYCILHEDNVLGAIFSLWKELRAVTSWEDVENFVWGELNRYQESCTP
;
A
#
# COMPACT_ATOMS: atom_id res chain seq x y z
N MET A 1 4.97 33.96 28.49
CA MET A 1 3.78 33.49 29.24
C MET A 1 2.74 33.02 28.23
N GLY A 2 1.75 32.23 28.64
CA GLY A 2 0.81 31.56 27.72
C GLY A 2 1.26 30.13 27.38
N GLY A 3 1.15 29.22 28.34
CA GLY A 3 1.26 27.79 28.07
C GLY A 3 -0.03 27.27 27.45
N ARG A 4 0.06 26.37 26.46
CA ARG A 4 -1.09 25.63 25.96
C ARG A 4 -1.55 24.61 27.02
N PRO A 5 -2.86 24.31 27.16
CA PRO A 5 -3.31 23.18 27.95
C PRO A 5 -2.79 21.86 27.35
N ALA A 6 -2.70 20.83 28.19
CA ALA A 6 -2.44 19.47 27.74
C ALA A 6 -3.70 18.88 27.06
N PRO A 7 -3.57 17.93 26.11
CA PRO A 7 -4.72 17.28 25.49
C PRO A 7 -5.49 16.40 26.49
N ALA A 8 -6.79 16.22 26.22
CA ALA A 8 -7.68 15.34 26.95
C ALA A 8 -7.27 13.85 26.82
N PRO A 9 -7.71 12.96 27.75
CA PRO A 9 -7.40 11.54 27.70
C PRO A 9 -8.12 10.84 26.55
N ARG A 10 -7.46 10.75 25.39
CA ARG A 10 -7.83 9.75 24.37
C ARG A 10 -7.57 8.33 24.89
N TRP A 11 -8.32 7.38 24.33
CA TRP A 11 -8.09 5.95 24.48
C TRP A 11 -6.59 5.63 24.18
N GLN A 12 -5.94 4.91 25.12
CA GLN A 12 -4.49 4.79 25.42
C GLN A 12 -3.45 4.97 24.27
N GLN A 13 -2.22 5.50 24.47
CA GLN A 13 -1.36 5.75 25.67
C GLN A 13 -0.53 7.07 25.45
N THR A 14 0.58 7.51 26.10
CA THR A 14 1.68 6.97 26.96
C THR A 14 2.31 8.11 27.85
N ALA A 15 3.52 7.93 28.44
CA ALA A 15 4.27 8.92 29.26
C ALA A 15 5.65 9.32 28.61
N GLN A 16 6.49 10.29 29.04
CA GLN A 16 7.11 10.59 30.36
C GLN A 16 7.65 12.09 30.47
N PRO A 17 8.75 12.47 31.21
CA PRO A 17 8.75 12.92 32.63
C PRO A 17 9.50 14.24 32.96
N ARG A 18 9.35 14.81 34.19
CA ARG A 18 10.48 15.26 35.09
C ARG A 18 10.09 15.96 36.43
N ARG A 19 10.54 15.36 37.55
CA ARG A 19 11.03 15.91 38.85
C ARG A 19 10.27 17.02 39.62
N GLY A 20 9.80 16.65 40.82
CA GLY A 20 9.59 17.51 42.01
C GLY A 20 9.47 16.65 43.29
N ARG A 21 9.89 17.12 44.47
CA ARG A 21 9.86 16.33 45.73
C ARG A 21 8.74 16.77 46.67
N SER A 22 7.92 15.83 47.14
CA SER A 22 7.53 15.71 48.55
C SER A 22 7.02 14.29 48.82
N ALA A 23 7.41 13.70 49.95
CA ALA A 23 7.00 12.34 50.31
C ALA A 23 5.79 12.38 51.26
N ARG A 24 4.60 12.12 50.72
CA ARG A 24 3.56 11.42 51.46
C ARG A 24 3.63 9.95 51.08
N VAL A 25 3.25 9.05 51.98
CA VAL A 25 2.95 7.67 51.59
C VAL A 25 1.68 7.76 50.75
N ALA A 26 1.81 7.58 49.43
CA ALA A 26 0.65 7.36 48.58
C ALA A 26 0.02 6.02 48.98
N PRO A 27 -1.32 5.90 48.95
CA PRO A 27 -1.98 4.60 49.00
C PRO A 27 -1.52 3.69 47.83
N PRO A 28 -1.90 2.39 47.85
CA PRO A 28 -1.71 1.53 46.69
C PRO A 28 -2.39 2.14 45.44
N PRO A 29 -1.70 2.24 44.28
CA PRO A 29 -2.29 2.80 43.07
C PRO A 29 -3.53 2.01 42.62
N GLN A 30 -4.61 2.71 42.27
CA GLN A 30 -5.93 2.15 42.00
C GLN A 30 -6.48 2.66 40.67
N LEU A 31 -7.15 1.76 39.95
CA LEU A 31 -7.84 2.04 38.69
C LEU A 31 -9.32 1.67 38.83
N GLN A 32 -10.23 2.61 38.58
CA GLN A 32 -11.65 2.31 38.48
C GLN A 32 -11.98 1.95 37.03
N TRP A 33 -12.59 0.78 36.84
CA TRP A 33 -13.02 0.29 35.53
C TRP A 33 -14.54 0.36 35.41
N ALA A 34 -15.00 0.90 34.29
CA ALA A 34 -16.36 0.78 33.78
C ALA A 34 -16.35 -0.17 32.58
N LEU A 35 -17.22 -1.18 32.58
CA LEU A 35 -17.31 -2.22 31.55
C LEU A 35 -18.75 -2.33 31.03
N TYR A 36 -18.93 -2.36 29.70
CA TYR A 36 -20.20 -2.75 29.09
C TYR A 36 -20.02 -3.98 28.19
N PRO A 37 -20.97 -4.93 28.21
CA PRO A 37 -20.96 -6.06 27.30
C PRO A 37 -21.14 -5.60 25.84
N PRO A 38 -20.73 -6.42 24.85
CA PRO A 38 -21.00 -6.16 23.45
C PRO A 38 -22.49 -5.88 23.22
N GLY A 39 -22.80 -4.91 22.36
CA GLY A 39 -24.18 -4.52 22.00
C GLY A 39 -24.80 -3.49 22.93
N ARG A 40 -24.35 -3.38 24.19
CA ARG A 40 -24.73 -2.29 25.08
C ARG A 40 -23.81 -1.09 24.84
N VAL A 41 -24.23 -0.17 23.97
CA VAL A 41 -23.51 1.08 23.70
C VAL A 41 -23.50 1.94 24.97
N PRO A 42 -22.34 2.45 25.42
CA PRO A 42 -22.29 3.38 26.55
C PRO A 42 -23.02 4.67 26.22
N GLY A 43 -23.76 5.23 27.18
CA GLY A 43 -24.43 6.52 26.99
C GLY A 43 -23.47 7.61 26.52
N GLY A 44 -23.94 8.49 25.64
CA GLY A 44 -23.17 9.59 25.05
C GLY A 44 -22.12 9.21 23.99
N VAL A 45 -21.79 7.92 23.80
CA VAL A 45 -20.88 7.49 22.73
C VAL A 45 -21.61 7.48 21.38
N THR A 46 -21.12 8.24 20.40
CA THR A 46 -21.63 8.20 19.02
C THR A 46 -20.70 7.42 18.08
N VAL A 47 -21.21 7.02 16.92
CA VAL A 47 -20.45 6.27 15.90
C VAL A 47 -19.39 7.14 15.20
N HIS A 48 -19.45 8.46 15.35
CA HIS A 48 -18.49 9.41 14.79
C HIS A 48 -17.69 10.08 15.91
N VAL A 49 -16.40 9.76 16.00
CA VAL A 49 -15.48 10.42 16.94
C VAL A 49 -15.25 11.86 16.47
N ASN A 50 -15.57 12.84 17.32
CA ASN A 50 -15.24 14.24 17.11
C ASN A 50 -14.16 14.67 18.10
N ASP A 51 -13.31 15.62 17.72
CA ASP A 51 -12.24 16.15 18.61
C ASP A 51 -12.74 17.05 19.76
N GLU A 52 -14.07 17.12 19.97
CA GLU A 52 -14.72 17.89 21.04
C GLU A 52 -15.45 17.00 22.08
N ASP A 53 -15.33 15.66 21.98
CA ASP A 53 -15.94 14.73 22.93
C ASP A 53 -15.33 14.88 24.35
N GLY A 54 -16.19 15.05 25.37
CA GLY A 54 -15.82 15.34 26.76
C GLY A 54 -15.30 14.14 27.57
N ASP A 55 -15.02 14.36 28.86
CA ASP A 55 -14.60 13.27 29.77
C ASP A 55 -15.84 12.50 30.22
N TRP A 56 -16.00 11.29 29.70
CA TRP A 56 -17.16 10.43 29.97
C TRP A 56 -17.45 10.23 31.47
N TRP A 57 -16.43 10.21 32.33
CA TRP A 57 -16.61 10.06 33.78
C TRP A 57 -17.13 11.32 34.48
N LEU A 58 -16.95 12.50 33.87
CA LEU A 58 -17.34 13.80 34.42
C LEU A 58 -18.63 14.33 33.79
N ASP A 59 -18.74 14.22 32.46
CA ASP A 59 -19.76 14.90 31.66
C ASP A 59 -20.99 14.02 31.37
N ILE A 60 -20.86 12.69 31.48
CA ILE A 60 -21.91 11.73 31.09
C ILE A 60 -22.28 10.78 32.24
N TYR A 61 -21.31 10.03 32.78
CA TYR A 61 -21.53 9.02 33.82
C TYR A 61 -22.36 9.50 35.02
N PRO A 62 -22.17 10.72 35.58
CA PRO A 62 -22.97 11.20 36.73
C PRO A 62 -24.45 11.46 36.41
N HIS A 63 -24.84 11.37 35.14
CA HIS A 63 -26.19 11.60 34.64
C HIS A 63 -26.86 10.34 34.07
N LEU A 64 -26.16 9.20 34.04
CA LEU A 64 -26.74 7.93 33.62
C LEU A 64 -27.74 7.39 34.65
N PRO A 65 -28.94 6.92 34.23
CA PRO A 65 -29.85 6.21 35.12
C PRO A 65 -29.28 4.84 35.53
N GLU A 66 -29.71 4.32 36.67
CA GLU A 66 -29.09 3.13 37.30
C GLU A 66 -29.04 1.89 36.40
N HIS A 67 -30.02 1.71 35.50
CA HIS A 67 -30.07 0.59 34.56
C HIS A 67 -29.10 0.72 33.37
N GLU A 68 -28.62 1.93 33.08
CA GLU A 68 -27.63 2.22 32.02
C GLU A 68 -26.20 2.30 32.53
N LYS A 69 -25.97 2.09 33.83
CA LYS A 69 -24.61 2.11 34.39
C LYS A 69 -23.76 0.92 33.92
N PRO A 70 -22.43 1.10 33.86
CA PRO A 70 -21.51 0.02 33.55
C PRO A 70 -21.48 -1.05 34.66
N LEU A 71 -20.91 -2.21 34.34
CA LEU A 71 -20.35 -3.10 35.36
C LEU A 71 -19.04 -2.49 35.87
N GLU A 72 -18.91 -2.36 37.19
CA GLU A 72 -17.81 -1.60 37.80
C GLU A 72 -16.92 -2.45 38.71
N CYS A 73 -15.62 -2.15 38.71
CA CYS A 73 -14.68 -2.68 39.70
C CYS A 73 -13.46 -1.76 39.88
N THR A 74 -12.84 -1.83 41.05
CA THR A 74 -11.56 -1.15 41.34
C THR A 74 -10.43 -2.18 41.31
N GLN A 75 -9.44 -1.99 40.44
CA GLN A 75 -8.24 -2.83 40.35
C GLN A 75 -7.17 -2.33 41.34
N LEU A 76 -6.62 -3.24 42.14
CA LEU A 76 -5.55 -3.01 43.10
C LEU A 76 -4.17 -3.41 42.54
N PRO A 77 -3.05 -3.00 43.15
CA PRO A 77 -1.71 -3.30 42.64
C PRO A 77 -1.41 -4.79 42.61
N GLY A 78 -0.99 -5.29 41.45
CA GLY A 78 -0.68 -6.70 41.22
C GLY A 78 -1.88 -7.54 40.78
N GLU A 79 -3.09 -6.99 40.79
CA GLU A 79 -4.26 -7.63 40.16
C GLU A 79 -4.23 -7.47 38.64
N THR A 80 -4.85 -8.41 37.94
CA THR A 80 -4.96 -8.42 36.47
C THR A 80 -6.42 -8.53 36.08
N ILE A 81 -6.94 -7.56 35.33
CA ILE A 81 -8.25 -7.64 34.70
C ILE A 81 -8.10 -8.21 33.29
N PHE A 82 -8.96 -9.18 32.95
CA PHE A 82 -9.16 -9.65 31.59
C PHE A 82 -10.47 -9.07 31.05
N VAL A 83 -10.37 -8.22 30.02
CA VAL A 83 -11.52 -7.72 29.26
C VAL A 83 -11.74 -8.62 28.04
N PRO A 84 -12.90 -9.28 27.89
CA PRO A 84 -13.17 -10.11 26.72
C PRO A 84 -13.32 -9.26 25.44
N SER A 85 -13.07 -9.88 24.28
CA SER A 85 -13.20 -9.21 22.98
C SER A 85 -14.61 -8.64 22.76
N GLY A 86 -14.68 -7.43 22.19
CA GLY A 86 -15.94 -6.72 21.91
C GLY A 86 -16.51 -5.89 23.08
N TRP A 87 -15.95 -5.98 24.28
CA TRP A 87 -16.41 -5.20 25.43
C TRP A 87 -15.92 -3.74 25.39
N TRP A 88 -16.85 -2.80 25.57
CA TRP A 88 -16.50 -1.41 25.84
C TRP A 88 -15.93 -1.29 27.26
N HIS A 89 -14.84 -0.53 27.43
CA HIS A 89 -14.21 -0.38 28.74
C HIS A 89 -13.59 1.02 28.93
N CYS A 90 -13.95 1.73 29.99
CA CYS A 90 -13.31 2.99 30.37
C CYS A 90 -12.56 2.83 31.69
N VAL A 91 -11.42 3.51 31.85
CA VAL A 91 -10.54 3.37 33.02
C VAL A 91 -10.19 4.76 33.58
N LEU A 92 -10.58 5.00 34.83
CA LEU A 92 -10.25 6.20 35.58
C LEU A 92 -9.11 5.91 36.56
N ASN A 93 -8.00 6.64 36.42
CA ASN A 93 -6.89 6.60 37.38
C ASN A 93 -7.32 7.32 38.67
N LEU A 94 -7.64 6.59 39.73
CA LEU A 94 -7.97 7.20 41.03
C LEU A 94 -6.74 7.81 41.69
N GLU A 95 -5.56 7.22 41.45
CA GLU A 95 -4.28 7.66 41.97
C GLU A 95 -3.17 7.61 40.90
N THR A 96 -1.98 8.14 41.22
CA THR A 96 -0.81 8.14 40.32
C THR A 96 -0.35 6.71 40.03
N THR A 97 -0.85 6.16 38.92
CA THR A 97 -0.75 4.74 38.58
C THR A 97 0.03 4.54 37.28
N VAL A 98 0.72 3.40 37.17
CA VAL A 98 1.30 2.90 35.92
C VAL A 98 0.72 1.52 35.66
N ALA A 99 0.02 1.37 34.54
CA ALA A 99 -0.49 0.10 34.06
C ALA A 99 0.34 -0.40 32.87
N VAL A 100 0.35 -1.72 32.66
CA VAL A 100 0.87 -2.36 31.45
C VAL A 100 -0.28 -3.13 30.83
N THR A 101 -0.70 -2.74 29.63
CA THR A 101 -1.79 -3.35 28.87
C THR A 101 -1.26 -4.10 27.66
N GLN A 102 -1.90 -5.22 27.30
CA GLN A 102 -1.60 -6.00 26.10
C GLN A 102 -2.90 -6.57 25.52
N ASN A 103 -3.08 -6.42 24.22
CA ASN A 103 -4.07 -7.19 23.46
C ASN A 103 -3.49 -8.57 23.16
N PHE A 104 -4.29 -9.63 23.23
CA PHE A 104 -3.84 -10.99 22.89
C PHE A 104 -4.87 -11.76 22.07
N VAL A 105 -4.37 -12.75 21.32
CA VAL A 105 -5.16 -13.66 20.49
C VAL A 105 -4.98 -15.09 20.99
N ASN A 106 -6.09 -15.81 21.13
CA ASN A 106 -6.13 -17.23 21.48
C ASN A 106 -7.14 -17.98 20.59
N GLN A 107 -7.31 -19.28 20.81
CA GLN A 107 -8.22 -20.11 20.01
C GLN A 107 -9.70 -19.68 20.11
N SER A 108 -10.09 -19.01 21.20
CA SER A 108 -11.48 -18.60 21.47
C SER A 108 -11.85 -17.26 20.84
N ASN A 109 -10.89 -16.34 20.62
CA ASN A 109 -11.16 -15.05 19.97
C ASN A 109 -10.58 -14.90 18.55
N PHE A 110 -9.83 -15.88 18.05
CA PHE A 110 -9.15 -15.83 16.75
C PHE A 110 -10.04 -15.38 15.59
N GLN A 111 -11.22 -15.98 15.42
CA GLN A 111 -12.14 -15.62 14.32
C GLN A 111 -12.67 -14.18 14.45
N HIS A 112 -12.88 -13.65 15.67
CA HIS A 112 -13.29 -12.25 15.87
C HIS A 112 -12.16 -11.28 15.53
N VAL A 113 -10.91 -11.64 15.83
CA VAL A 113 -9.72 -10.84 15.48
C VAL A 113 -9.49 -10.86 13.95
N CYS A 114 -9.65 -12.01 13.30
CA CYS A 114 -9.63 -12.09 11.84
C CYS A 114 -10.77 -11.30 11.19
N LEU A 115 -11.98 -11.35 11.75
CA LEU A 115 -13.11 -10.57 11.26
C LEU A 115 -12.86 -9.07 11.41
N ASP A 116 -12.40 -8.57 12.57
CA ASP A 116 -12.06 -7.15 12.74
C ASP A 116 -10.87 -6.72 11.86
N MET A 117 -10.00 -7.64 11.46
CA MET A 117 -8.96 -7.32 10.47
C MET A 117 -9.49 -7.24 9.03
N ALA A 118 -10.65 -7.82 8.71
CA ALA A 118 -11.20 -7.87 7.35
C ALA A 118 -11.45 -6.47 6.74
N PRO A 119 -11.41 -6.33 5.39
CA PRO A 119 -11.64 -5.06 4.72
C PRO A 119 -13.06 -4.53 4.92
N GLY A 120 -13.19 -3.20 4.99
CA GLY A 120 -14.47 -2.51 5.22
C GLY A 120 -14.78 -2.23 6.69
N HIS A 121 -15.94 -1.58 6.93
CA HIS A 121 -16.29 -1.00 8.24
C HIS A 121 -17.66 -1.44 8.80
N ARG A 122 -18.54 -2.07 7.99
CA ARG A 122 -19.91 -2.40 8.42
C ARG A 122 -19.93 -3.38 9.60
N HIS A 123 -19.21 -4.50 9.49
CA HIS A 123 -19.07 -5.45 10.60
C HIS A 123 -18.49 -4.76 11.86
N LYS A 124 -17.49 -3.86 11.74
CA LYS A 124 -16.94 -3.09 12.88
C LYS A 124 -17.98 -2.22 13.56
N GLY A 125 -18.79 -1.52 12.75
CA GLY A 125 -19.92 -0.72 13.24
C GLY A 125 -20.92 -1.57 14.00
N VAL A 126 -21.30 -2.73 13.44
CA VAL A 126 -22.23 -3.68 14.06
C VAL A 126 -21.66 -4.33 15.31
N CYS A 127 -20.36 -4.63 15.35
CA CYS A 127 -19.68 -5.11 16.57
C CYS A 127 -19.78 -4.07 17.71
N ARG A 128 -19.59 -2.78 17.40
CA ARG A 128 -19.57 -1.69 18.38
C ARG A 128 -20.98 -1.26 18.81
N ALA A 129 -21.85 -0.96 17.85
CA ALA A 129 -23.14 -0.30 18.05
C ALA A 129 -24.37 -1.19 17.75
N GLY A 130 -24.17 -2.50 17.53
CA GLY A 130 -25.25 -3.43 17.24
C GLY A 130 -26.01 -3.07 15.96
N LEU A 131 -27.33 -3.29 15.95
CA LEU A 131 -28.18 -2.97 14.79
C LEU A 131 -28.28 -1.45 14.49
N LEU A 132 -27.89 -0.57 15.42
CA LEU A 132 -27.86 0.88 15.19
C LEU A 132 -26.87 1.28 14.08
N ALA A 133 -25.89 0.42 13.78
CA ALA A 133 -24.93 0.63 12.69
C ALA A 133 -25.46 0.20 11.29
N VAL A 134 -26.71 -0.29 11.17
CA VAL A 134 -27.27 -0.79 9.91
C VAL A 134 -28.16 0.28 9.26
N PRO A 135 -27.75 0.91 8.14
CA PRO A 135 -28.53 1.96 7.51
C PRO A 135 -29.92 1.49 7.07
N GLY A 136 -30.93 2.32 7.28
CA GLY A 136 -32.31 2.07 6.84
C GLY A 136 -33.17 1.24 7.80
N LYS A 137 -32.59 0.46 8.72
CA LYS A 137 -33.37 -0.24 9.76
C LYS A 137 -33.72 0.68 10.93
N SER A 138 -34.83 1.42 10.78
CA SER A 138 -35.51 1.98 11.95
C SER A 138 -36.17 0.86 12.78
N ALA A 139 -36.29 1.03 14.09
CA ALA A 139 -36.74 -0.02 15.02
C ALA A 139 -38.26 -0.30 14.98
N LYS A 140 -38.84 -0.48 13.79
CA LYS A 140 -40.26 -0.80 13.56
C LYS A 140 -40.52 -1.98 12.61
N ASP A 141 -39.58 -2.33 11.75
CA ASP A 141 -39.73 -3.43 10.79
C ASP A 141 -39.15 -4.74 11.37
N ASN A 142 -39.77 -5.27 12.43
CA ASN A 142 -39.45 -6.62 12.94
C ASN A 142 -40.59 -7.31 13.72
N GLU A 143 -41.84 -7.13 13.29
CA GLU A 143 -42.91 -8.10 13.61
C GLU A 143 -43.06 -9.12 12.47
N ASN A 144 -43.33 -10.38 12.82
CA ASN A 144 -43.60 -11.53 11.94
C ASN A 144 -42.38 -12.21 11.27
N HIS A 145 -41.74 -13.12 12.00
CA HIS A 145 -41.12 -14.30 11.38
C HIS A 145 -42.07 -15.51 11.47
N ALA A 146 -42.61 -15.89 10.30
CA ALA A 146 -43.23 -17.20 10.03
C ALA A 146 -42.89 -17.59 8.57
N PRO A 147 -42.81 -18.88 8.20
CA PRO A 147 -42.02 -19.30 7.05
C PRO A 147 -42.71 -19.20 5.66
N VAL A 148 -41.95 -18.69 4.67
CA VAL A 148 -41.69 -19.24 3.31
C VAL A 148 -42.77 -20.19 2.72
N PRO A 149 -43.33 -19.97 1.48
CA PRO A 149 -42.59 -19.58 0.26
C PRO A 149 -43.24 -18.65 -0.82
N MET A 150 -42.36 -18.03 -1.63
CA MET A 150 -42.44 -17.79 -3.10
C MET A 150 -43.49 -16.83 -3.74
N SER A 151 -43.00 -16.12 -4.78
CA SER A 151 -43.70 -15.42 -5.89
C SER A 151 -44.17 -13.96 -5.69
N GLY A 152 -44.17 -13.19 -6.79
CA GLY A 152 -44.66 -11.80 -6.88
C GLY A 152 -43.60 -10.78 -7.30
N TRP A 153 -43.68 -10.25 -8.54
CA TRP A 153 -42.91 -9.08 -8.98
C TRP A 153 -43.64 -7.77 -8.63
N ASN A 154 -42.89 -6.69 -8.33
CA ASN A 154 -42.75 -5.49 -9.18
C ASN A 154 -42.30 -4.24 -8.39
N HIS A 155 -41.57 -3.34 -9.07
CA HIS A 155 -41.39 -1.95 -8.63
C HIS A 155 -42.70 -1.15 -8.73
N PRO A 156 -42.79 -0.02 -8.02
CA PRO A 156 -42.83 1.24 -8.76
C PRO A 156 -41.83 2.31 -8.27
N ASP A 157 -41.71 3.35 -9.08
CA ASP A 157 -40.78 4.49 -8.99
C ASP A 157 -41.54 5.79 -8.58
N MET A 158 -40.82 6.92 -8.59
CA MET A 158 -41.28 8.32 -8.75
C MET A 158 -41.38 9.21 -7.51
N SER A 159 -40.26 9.91 -7.29
CA SER A 159 -40.10 11.31 -6.85
C SER A 159 -41.34 12.24 -6.74
N ARG A 160 -41.30 13.16 -5.75
CA ARG A 160 -41.42 14.62 -5.97
C ARG A 160 -41.12 15.50 -4.74
N LYS A 161 -41.07 16.82 -4.94
CA LYS A 161 -40.72 17.89 -3.99
C LYS A 161 -41.97 18.69 -3.54
N GLU A 162 -41.76 19.66 -2.64
CA GLU A 162 -42.58 20.87 -2.35
C GLU A 162 -43.61 20.80 -1.19
N LYS A 163 -44.01 21.87 -0.48
CA LYS A 163 -43.38 23.16 -0.01
C LYS A 163 -44.42 23.97 0.81
N ARG A 164 -43.99 24.94 1.67
CA ARG A 164 -44.77 26.09 2.22
C ARG A 164 -45.88 25.76 3.27
N LEU A 165 -46.43 26.66 4.11
CA LEU A 165 -46.04 27.99 4.70
C LEU A 165 -47.00 28.40 5.86
N LYS A 166 -46.50 29.20 6.83
CA LYS A 166 -47.22 30.15 7.75
C LYS A 166 -48.29 29.58 8.74
N GLY A 167 -48.46 30.11 9.96
CA GLY A 167 -47.65 31.05 10.77
C GLY A 167 -48.44 32.25 11.37
N SER A 168 -48.11 32.65 12.60
CA SER A 168 -48.52 33.94 13.22
C SER A 168 -47.64 34.33 14.43
N GLU A 169 -47.50 35.64 14.65
CA GLU A 169 -46.77 36.38 15.71
C GLU A 169 -47.72 37.53 16.16
N PRO A 170 -47.40 38.45 17.12
CA PRO A 170 -46.33 38.47 18.13
C PRO A 170 -46.78 38.93 19.55
N LEU A 171 -45.88 38.84 20.55
CA LEU A 171 -45.60 39.97 21.47
C LEU A 171 -44.20 39.84 22.10
N ARG A 172 -43.61 40.97 22.54
CA ARG A 172 -42.24 41.05 23.08
C ARG A 172 -42.23 41.47 24.56
N THR A 173 -41.37 40.84 25.37
CA THR A 173 -40.30 41.54 26.14
C THR A 173 -39.23 40.56 26.62
N SER A 174 -38.03 41.07 26.87
CA SER A 174 -36.79 40.33 27.07
C SER A 174 -36.51 39.91 28.53
N ASN A 175 -35.87 38.74 28.72
CA ASN A 175 -34.45 38.70 29.13
C ASN A 175 -33.83 37.29 29.18
N SER A 176 -32.71 37.14 28.47
CA SER A 176 -31.59 36.19 28.63
C SER A 176 -31.62 35.15 29.77
N ILE A 177 -31.61 33.86 29.39
CA ILE A 177 -30.69 32.81 29.88
C ILE A 177 -30.55 31.77 28.76
N ASN A 178 -29.34 31.26 28.52
CA ASN A 178 -29.11 30.16 27.57
C ASN A 178 -29.46 28.82 28.22
N HIS A 179 -30.36 28.05 27.61
CA HIS A 179 -30.52 26.62 27.85
C HIS A 179 -30.14 25.85 26.59
N CYS A 180 -29.14 24.98 26.68
CA CYS A 180 -29.00 23.88 25.73
C CYS A 180 -30.13 22.88 26.02
N SER A 181 -30.95 22.56 25.02
CA SER A 181 -32.05 21.61 25.17
C SER A 181 -31.52 20.19 25.12
N ALA A 182 -31.67 19.43 26.20
CA ALA A 182 -31.53 17.98 26.17
C ALA A 182 -32.59 17.40 25.21
N PHE A 183 -32.18 16.49 24.33
CA PHE A 183 -33.10 15.72 23.49
C PHE A 183 -33.46 14.43 24.21
N GLU A 184 -34.73 14.30 24.62
CA GLU A 184 -35.24 13.11 25.31
C GLU A 184 -35.33 11.92 24.34
N PHE A 185 -34.46 10.92 24.52
CA PHE A 185 -34.52 9.62 23.81
C PHE A 185 -35.24 8.54 24.64
N SER A 186 -36.30 8.92 25.34
CA SER A 186 -37.00 8.11 26.36
C SER A 186 -37.98 7.05 25.83
N GLY A 187 -37.89 6.66 24.55
CA GLY A 187 -38.87 5.77 23.91
C GLY A 187 -38.33 4.77 22.89
N VAL A 188 -37.00 4.56 22.83
CA VAL A 188 -36.35 3.61 21.90
C VAL A 188 -35.46 2.59 22.62
N GLN A 189 -35.10 2.83 23.89
CA GLN A 189 -34.22 1.98 24.69
C GLN A 189 -34.87 0.61 25.02
N GLU A 190 -36.07 0.62 25.62
CA GLU A 190 -36.74 -0.59 26.15
C GLU A 190 -37.03 -1.68 25.10
N SER A 191 -37.21 -1.30 23.84
CA SER A 191 -37.51 -2.24 22.74
C SER A 191 -36.27 -2.89 22.13
N LEU A 192 -35.07 -2.36 22.40
CA LEU A 192 -33.79 -2.92 21.97
C LEU A 192 -33.12 -3.78 23.05
N GLU A 193 -33.34 -3.49 24.34
CA GLU A 193 -32.77 -4.28 25.44
C GLU A 193 -33.27 -5.76 25.50
N ASN A 194 -34.31 -6.11 24.75
CA ASN A 194 -34.95 -7.44 24.78
C ASN A 194 -34.83 -8.24 23.46
N GLN A 195 -33.95 -7.83 22.52
CA GLN A 195 -33.61 -8.66 21.37
C GLN A 195 -32.25 -9.35 21.62
N ASP A 196 -32.22 -10.69 21.53
CA ASP A 196 -30.99 -11.48 21.60
C ASP A 196 -30.08 -11.16 20.41
N PHE A 197 -29.28 -10.10 20.54
CA PHE A 197 -28.29 -9.74 19.55
C PHE A 197 -27.17 -10.78 19.56
N SER A 198 -27.07 -11.56 18.49
CA SER A 198 -26.00 -12.55 18.35
C SER A 198 -24.67 -11.87 18.05
N TYR A 199 -23.69 -12.07 18.93
CA TYR A 199 -22.29 -11.72 18.68
C TYR A 199 -21.50 -12.82 17.96
N ASP A 200 -22.19 -13.83 17.42
CA ASP A 200 -21.57 -14.94 16.71
C ASP A 200 -20.96 -14.54 15.36
N ILE A 201 -19.91 -15.26 14.96
CA ILE A 201 -19.18 -15.04 13.70
C ILE A 201 -20.06 -15.22 12.47
N ASP A 202 -20.97 -16.19 12.47
CA ASP A 202 -21.85 -16.47 11.33
C ASP A 202 -22.96 -15.41 11.17
N PHE A 203 -23.19 -14.60 12.21
CA PHE A 203 -24.00 -13.38 12.11
C PHE A 203 -23.16 -12.16 11.69
N LEU A 204 -22.04 -11.89 12.38
CA LEU A 204 -21.23 -10.70 12.14
C LEU A 204 -20.56 -10.69 10.76
N SER A 205 -20.24 -11.86 10.20
CA SER A 205 -19.69 -12.01 8.83
C SER A 205 -20.69 -11.64 7.73
N GLN A 206 -22.00 -11.64 7.99
CA GLN A 206 -23.02 -11.19 7.02
C GLN A 206 -22.92 -9.68 6.73
N PHE A 207 -22.18 -8.93 7.56
CA PHE A 207 -21.88 -7.51 7.38
C PHE A 207 -20.51 -7.27 6.73
N LEU A 208 -19.86 -8.30 6.18
CA LEU A 208 -18.77 -8.12 5.22
C LEU A 208 -19.34 -7.64 3.86
N GLU A 209 -18.63 -6.71 3.22
CA GLU A 209 -18.99 -6.24 1.89
C GLU A 209 -18.41 -7.21 0.86
N LYS A 210 -19.24 -8.07 0.26
CA LYS A 210 -18.81 -9.20 -0.61
C LYS A 210 -17.86 -8.82 -1.75
N GLU A 211 -17.97 -7.61 -2.27
CA GLU A 211 -17.14 -7.08 -3.36
C GLU A 211 -15.77 -6.54 -2.87
N ARG A 212 -15.60 -6.37 -1.55
CA ARG A 212 -14.30 -5.97 -0.98
C ARG A 212 -13.39 -7.16 -0.80
N ASP A 213 -12.25 -7.10 -1.46
CA ASP A 213 -11.17 -8.04 -1.24
C ASP A 213 -10.02 -7.39 -0.48
N HIS A 214 -9.24 -8.22 0.20
CA HIS A 214 -7.97 -7.85 0.79
C HIS A 214 -7.03 -7.14 -0.19
N TYR A 215 -7.04 -7.52 -1.47
CA TYR A 215 -6.13 -6.97 -2.48
C TYR A 215 -6.75 -5.81 -3.30
N SER A 216 -8.06 -5.60 -3.23
CA SER A 216 -8.76 -4.52 -3.96
C SER A 216 -9.29 -3.39 -3.07
N SER A 217 -9.28 -3.54 -1.74
CA SER A 217 -9.92 -2.62 -0.81
C SER A 217 -9.02 -2.19 0.34
N ILE A 218 -8.91 -0.88 0.53
CA ILE A 218 -8.16 -0.24 1.62
C ILE A 218 -8.68 -0.76 2.97
N TRP A 219 -7.75 -1.25 3.79
CA TRP A 219 -8.00 -1.69 5.17
C TRP A 219 -8.39 -0.52 6.07
N SER A 220 -9.06 -0.83 7.19
CA SER A 220 -9.39 0.22 8.17
C SER A 220 -8.10 0.76 8.80
N PRO A 221 -7.90 2.10 8.83
CA PRO A 221 -6.77 2.71 9.55
C PRO A 221 -6.87 2.57 11.09
N THR A 222 -7.87 1.83 11.58
CA THR A 222 -8.01 1.46 13.00
C THR A 222 -7.52 0.04 13.31
N ASN A 223 -7.05 -0.72 12.32
CA ASN A 223 -6.53 -2.08 12.52
C ASN A 223 -5.16 -2.04 13.23
N SER A 224 -4.93 -2.97 14.17
CA SER A 224 -3.66 -3.05 14.94
C SER A 224 -2.51 -3.72 14.18
N LEU A 225 -2.80 -4.33 13.04
CA LEU A 225 -1.83 -4.83 12.05
C LEU A 225 -2.22 -4.26 10.69
N GLY A 226 -1.22 -4.00 9.85
CA GLY A 226 -1.46 -3.66 8.46
C GLY A 226 -1.87 -4.87 7.62
N GLN A 227 -2.40 -4.56 6.44
CA GLN A 227 -2.88 -5.50 5.42
C GLN A 227 -1.81 -6.53 5.03
N ARG A 228 -0.59 -6.06 4.77
CA ARG A 228 0.53 -6.90 4.30
C ARG A 228 1.02 -7.84 5.41
N GLU A 229 1.10 -7.34 6.63
CA GLU A 229 1.56 -8.03 7.84
C GLU A 229 0.58 -9.11 8.31
N ALA A 230 -0.73 -8.88 8.16
CA ALA A 230 -1.75 -9.82 8.59
C ALA A 230 -1.78 -11.11 7.75
N ARG A 231 -1.53 -11.04 6.43
CA ARG A 231 -1.35 -12.24 5.59
C ARG A 231 -0.18 -13.08 6.07
N GLU A 232 0.98 -12.44 6.31
CA GLU A 232 2.19 -13.13 6.76
C GLU A 232 2.00 -13.72 8.17
N TRP A 233 1.28 -13.03 9.05
CA TRP A 233 0.88 -13.58 10.36
C TRP A 233 0.00 -14.84 10.22
N LEU A 234 -1.00 -14.82 9.33
CA LEU A 234 -1.84 -15.99 9.03
C LEU A 234 -1.02 -17.14 8.42
N ARG A 235 -0.16 -16.87 7.43
CA ARG A 235 0.73 -17.86 6.78
C ARG A 235 1.70 -18.49 7.79
N ARG A 236 2.29 -17.70 8.68
CA ARG A 236 3.17 -18.20 9.75
C ARG A 236 2.41 -19.03 10.79
N LEU A 237 1.20 -18.62 11.18
CA LEU A 237 0.36 -19.44 12.06
C LEU A 237 -0.02 -20.78 11.42
N TRP A 238 -0.40 -20.77 10.14
CA TRP A 238 -0.80 -21.96 9.37
C TRP A 238 0.28 -23.05 9.34
N VAL A 239 1.54 -22.64 9.10
CA VAL A 239 2.70 -23.55 9.10
C VAL A 239 3.11 -23.93 10.53
N LEU A 240 3.18 -22.98 11.46
CA LEU A 240 3.69 -23.23 12.82
C LEU A 240 2.67 -23.89 13.77
N LYS A 241 1.38 -23.96 13.39
CA LYS A 241 0.29 -24.52 14.21
C LYS A 241 -0.58 -25.48 13.39
N PRO A 242 -0.04 -26.60 12.85
CA PRO A 242 -0.79 -27.54 12.01
C PRO A 242 -2.06 -28.09 12.68
N LYS A 243 -2.06 -28.23 14.02
CA LYS A 243 -3.23 -28.64 14.82
C LYS A 243 -4.40 -27.63 14.84
N LEU A 244 -4.19 -26.41 14.35
CA LEU A 244 -5.19 -25.33 14.32
C LEU A 244 -5.57 -24.94 12.89
N ARG A 245 -5.14 -25.68 11.86
CA ARG A 245 -5.39 -25.32 10.45
C ARG A 245 -6.86 -25.05 10.13
N GLU A 246 -7.81 -25.83 10.64
CA GLU A 246 -9.24 -25.58 10.43
C GLU A 246 -9.69 -24.19 10.94
N LEU A 247 -9.24 -23.80 12.14
CA LEU A 247 -9.52 -22.50 12.74
C LEU A 247 -8.81 -21.36 11.98
N ILE A 248 -7.57 -21.60 11.55
CA ILE A 248 -6.77 -20.64 10.78
C ILE A 248 -7.35 -20.42 9.39
N TRP A 249 -7.86 -21.48 8.73
CA TRP A 249 -8.59 -21.39 7.47
C TRP A 249 -9.82 -20.51 7.61
N LYS A 250 -10.68 -20.80 8.60
CA LYS A 250 -11.88 -20.00 8.89
C LYS A 250 -11.56 -18.52 9.11
N GLY A 251 -10.48 -18.21 9.84
CA GLY A 251 -10.02 -16.82 9.99
C GLY A 251 -9.44 -16.21 8.71
N ALA A 252 -8.71 -16.97 7.90
CA ALA A 252 -8.15 -16.51 6.63
C ALA A 252 -9.21 -16.31 5.53
N CYS A 253 -10.32 -17.07 5.54
CA CYS A 253 -11.50 -16.76 4.73
C CYS A 253 -12.06 -15.38 5.10
N LEU A 254 -12.30 -15.13 6.40
CA LEU A 254 -12.87 -13.87 6.89
C LEU A 254 -11.95 -12.65 6.63
N ALA A 255 -10.65 -12.80 6.87
CA ALA A 255 -9.71 -11.67 6.82
C ALA A 255 -9.15 -11.40 5.41
N ILE A 256 -8.91 -12.45 4.62
CA ILE A 256 -8.14 -12.38 3.37
C ILE A 256 -8.75 -13.10 2.17
N ASN A 257 -10.01 -13.59 2.27
CA ASN A 257 -10.72 -14.36 1.23
C ASN A 257 -9.89 -15.55 0.71
N VAL A 258 -9.19 -16.29 1.59
CA VAL A 258 -8.22 -17.33 1.16
C VAL A 258 -8.85 -18.41 0.28
N ASP A 259 -10.12 -18.77 0.52
CA ASP A 259 -10.88 -19.76 -0.23
C ASP A 259 -11.06 -19.36 -1.70
N LYS A 260 -11.43 -18.11 -1.97
CA LYS A 260 -11.51 -17.52 -3.30
C LYS A 260 -10.16 -17.62 -4.05
N TRP A 261 -9.08 -17.16 -3.40
CA TRP A 261 -7.75 -17.13 -4.01
C TRP A 261 -7.14 -18.53 -4.16
N TYR A 262 -7.49 -19.47 -3.27
CA TYR A 262 -7.13 -20.88 -3.39
C TYR A 262 -7.91 -21.59 -4.51
N SER A 263 -9.19 -21.27 -4.75
CA SER A 263 -9.92 -21.77 -5.93
C SER A 263 -9.29 -21.29 -7.24
N CYS A 264 -8.81 -20.03 -7.28
CA CYS A 264 -8.04 -19.51 -8.42
C CYS A 264 -6.71 -20.27 -8.62
N LEU A 265 -6.04 -20.61 -7.51
CA LEU A 265 -4.78 -21.38 -7.52
C LEU A 265 -4.97 -22.80 -8.05
N GLU A 266 -6.01 -23.53 -7.60
CA GLU A 266 -6.28 -24.89 -8.07
C GLU A 266 -6.60 -24.93 -9.58
N GLU A 267 -7.35 -23.94 -10.09
CA GLU A 267 -7.64 -23.80 -11.52
C GLU A 267 -6.38 -23.48 -12.36
N ILE A 268 -5.50 -22.59 -11.89
CA ILE A 268 -4.19 -22.34 -12.54
C ILE A 268 -3.32 -23.61 -12.56
N CYS A 269 -3.25 -24.32 -11.44
CA CYS A 269 -2.47 -25.55 -11.33
C CYS A 269 -3.01 -26.66 -12.26
N ALA A 270 -4.34 -26.83 -12.32
CA ALA A 270 -4.99 -27.78 -13.21
C ALA A 270 -4.75 -27.46 -14.70
N CYS A 271 -4.85 -26.18 -15.09
CA CYS A 271 -4.60 -25.73 -16.45
C CYS A 271 -3.18 -26.08 -16.95
N HIS A 272 -2.17 -25.71 -16.16
CA HIS A 272 -0.76 -25.85 -16.55
C HIS A 272 -0.13 -27.18 -16.10
N SER A 273 -0.95 -28.16 -15.69
CA SER A 273 -0.51 -29.48 -15.21
C SER A 273 0.52 -29.42 -14.08
N LEU A 274 0.43 -28.40 -13.23
CA LEU A 274 1.27 -28.25 -12.04
C LEU A 274 0.79 -29.20 -10.93
N PRO A 275 1.66 -29.60 -9.99
CA PRO A 275 1.22 -30.34 -8.80
C PRO A 275 0.20 -29.54 -8.00
N LEU A 276 -0.77 -30.23 -7.38
CA LEU A 276 -1.68 -29.60 -6.43
C LEU A 276 -0.91 -29.06 -5.22
N PRO A 277 -1.29 -27.90 -4.65
CA PRO A 277 -0.64 -27.34 -3.47
C PRO A 277 -0.66 -28.33 -2.29
N THR A 278 0.51 -28.55 -1.68
CA THR A 278 0.57 -29.26 -0.39
C THR A 278 -0.09 -28.43 0.71
N GLU A 279 -0.40 -29.05 1.85
CA GLU A 279 -1.09 -28.34 2.95
C GLU A 279 -0.38 -27.03 3.35
N ASP A 280 0.95 -26.98 3.39
CA ASP A 280 1.69 -25.78 3.78
C ASP A 280 1.77 -24.70 2.67
N GLU A 281 1.35 -25.00 1.44
CA GLU A 281 1.38 -24.09 0.29
C GLU A 281 0.04 -23.35 0.06
N LYS A 282 -1.05 -23.74 0.73
CA LYS A 282 -2.43 -23.26 0.47
C LYS A 282 -2.72 -21.79 0.78
N LEU A 283 -1.89 -21.12 1.58
CA LEU A 283 -2.04 -19.68 1.89
C LEU A 283 -1.09 -18.84 1.02
N PRO A 284 -1.45 -17.61 0.63
CA PRO A 284 -0.53 -16.73 -0.08
C PRO A 284 0.71 -16.40 0.80
N VAL A 285 1.81 -16.05 0.14
CA VAL A 285 3.08 -15.65 0.78
C VAL A 285 3.34 -14.15 0.64
N GLY A 286 4.13 -13.62 1.57
CA GLY A 286 4.81 -12.33 1.39
C GLY A 286 3.96 -11.09 1.58
N THR A 287 4.65 -9.95 1.53
CA THR A 287 4.14 -8.60 1.81
C THR A 287 3.70 -7.83 0.56
N GLY A 288 4.01 -8.29 -0.65
CA GLY A 288 3.61 -7.62 -1.91
C GLY A 288 2.10 -7.39 -2.05
N SER A 289 1.71 -6.49 -2.96
CA SER A 289 0.31 -6.07 -3.10
C SER A 289 -0.63 -7.04 -3.82
N ASN A 290 -0.15 -8.20 -4.28
CA ASN A 290 -0.91 -9.14 -5.08
C ASN A 290 -0.96 -10.55 -4.44
N PRO A 291 -1.99 -11.38 -4.73
CA PRO A 291 -2.00 -12.78 -4.32
C PRO A 291 -0.86 -13.55 -5.00
N VAL A 292 0.15 -13.93 -4.20
CA VAL A 292 1.30 -14.74 -4.64
C VAL A 292 1.30 -16.05 -3.86
N PHE A 293 1.43 -17.16 -4.57
CA PHE A 293 1.60 -18.50 -4.00
C PHE A 293 2.93 -19.11 -4.44
N ILE A 294 3.46 -20.05 -3.67
CA ILE A 294 4.59 -20.90 -4.06
C ILE A 294 4.08 -22.33 -4.06
N VAL A 295 4.18 -23.02 -5.19
CA VAL A 295 3.70 -24.40 -5.39
C VAL A 295 4.75 -25.22 -6.11
N SER A 296 5.33 -26.20 -5.41
CA SER A 296 6.29 -27.18 -5.96
C SER A 296 7.45 -26.57 -6.75
N GLY A 297 8.00 -25.45 -6.26
CA GLY A 297 9.12 -24.74 -6.90
C GLY A 297 8.73 -23.69 -7.95
N ASN A 298 7.44 -23.44 -8.16
CA ASN A 298 6.94 -22.35 -9.01
C ASN A 298 6.33 -21.25 -8.15
N VAL A 299 6.39 -20.00 -8.62
CA VAL A 299 5.68 -18.85 -8.07
C VAL A 299 4.47 -18.58 -8.95
N ILE A 300 3.30 -18.36 -8.34
CA ILE A 300 2.04 -18.05 -9.03
C ILE A 300 1.56 -16.70 -8.51
N LYS A 301 1.72 -15.64 -9.32
CA LYS A 301 1.22 -14.28 -9.04
C LYS A 301 -0.09 -14.07 -9.80
N ILE A 302 -1.16 -13.74 -9.08
CA ILE A 302 -2.44 -13.31 -9.64
C ILE A 302 -2.51 -11.79 -9.45
N TYR A 303 -2.84 -11.05 -10.49
CA TYR A 303 -2.76 -9.59 -10.50
C TYR A 303 -4.16 -9.05 -10.16
N ALA A 304 -4.29 -8.42 -8.98
CA ALA A 304 -5.56 -8.01 -8.38
C ALA A 304 -5.57 -6.57 -7.86
N GLU A 305 -4.41 -5.97 -7.59
CA GLU A 305 -4.31 -4.54 -7.27
C GLU A 305 -4.50 -3.67 -8.53
N GLY A 306 -4.95 -2.44 -8.36
CA GLY A 306 -5.10 -1.43 -9.43
C GLY A 306 -6.30 -1.65 -10.37
N GLY A 307 -6.97 -2.80 -10.28
CA GLY A 307 -8.10 -3.16 -11.14
C GLY A 307 -7.68 -3.73 -12.50
N LEU A 308 -8.65 -3.98 -13.37
CA LEU A 308 -8.43 -4.69 -14.64
C LEU A 308 -7.44 -3.94 -15.55
N ASP A 309 -7.66 -2.64 -15.78
CA ASP A 309 -6.82 -1.84 -16.69
C ASP A 309 -5.33 -1.82 -16.28
N TYR A 310 -5.06 -1.66 -14.99
CA TYR A 310 -3.70 -1.63 -14.46
C TYR A 310 -3.03 -3.02 -14.57
N SER A 311 -3.72 -4.06 -14.09
CA SER A 311 -3.20 -5.42 -14.04
C SER A 311 -2.96 -6.03 -15.43
N VAL A 312 -3.86 -5.80 -16.38
CA VAL A 312 -3.75 -6.25 -17.78
C VAL A 312 -2.54 -5.63 -18.46
N HIS A 313 -2.35 -4.31 -18.30
CA HIS A 313 -1.19 -3.61 -18.86
C HIS A 313 0.12 -3.95 -18.15
N GLY A 314 0.09 -4.28 -16.86
CA GLY A 314 1.22 -4.85 -16.14
C GLY A 314 1.70 -6.15 -16.79
N LEU A 315 0.83 -7.17 -16.85
CA LEU A 315 1.15 -8.46 -17.47
C LEU A 315 1.58 -8.32 -18.94
N GLY A 316 0.88 -7.48 -19.72
CA GLY A 316 1.20 -7.26 -21.14
C GLY A 316 2.58 -6.60 -21.35
N THR A 317 2.98 -5.67 -20.48
CA THR A 317 4.29 -5.00 -20.53
C THR A 317 5.40 -5.93 -20.06
N GLU A 318 5.14 -6.73 -19.03
CA GLU A 318 6.08 -7.74 -18.53
C GLU A 318 6.36 -8.79 -19.62
N LEU A 319 5.33 -9.34 -20.27
CA LEU A 319 5.51 -10.32 -21.35
C LEU A 319 6.24 -9.76 -22.59
N GLU A 320 6.03 -8.48 -22.94
CA GLU A 320 6.79 -7.79 -23.99
C GLU A 320 8.28 -7.65 -23.62
N PHE A 321 8.58 -7.33 -22.35
CA PHE A 321 9.94 -7.23 -21.83
C PHE A 321 10.68 -8.58 -21.86
N TYR A 322 10.04 -9.68 -21.47
CA TYR A 322 10.63 -11.03 -21.55
C TYR A 322 10.87 -11.49 -23.00
N ASP A 323 9.97 -11.18 -23.94
CA ASP A 323 10.16 -11.45 -25.38
C ASP A 323 11.34 -10.65 -25.96
N LEU A 324 11.50 -9.38 -25.56
CA LEU A 324 12.66 -8.55 -25.93
C LEU A 324 13.99 -9.04 -25.32
N LEU A 325 13.97 -9.51 -24.06
CA LEU A 325 15.14 -10.12 -23.42
C LEU A 325 15.64 -11.34 -24.19
N GLN A 326 14.72 -12.24 -24.58
CA GLN A 326 15.04 -13.42 -25.38
C GLN A 326 15.55 -13.05 -26.77
N LYS A 327 14.88 -12.12 -27.48
CA LYS A 327 15.28 -11.67 -28.82
C LYS A 327 16.62 -10.94 -28.87
N SER A 328 16.96 -10.20 -27.81
CA SER A 328 18.24 -9.49 -27.70
C SER A 328 19.39 -10.36 -27.21
N GLY A 329 19.12 -11.56 -26.69
CA GLY A 329 20.13 -12.42 -26.07
C GLY A 329 20.71 -11.82 -24.78
N SER A 330 19.93 -11.02 -24.06
CA SER A 330 20.41 -10.30 -22.88
C SER A 330 20.77 -11.25 -21.74
N PRO A 331 21.95 -11.09 -21.09
CA PRO A 331 22.37 -11.96 -19.99
C PRO A 331 21.49 -11.85 -18.74
N LEU A 332 20.65 -10.81 -18.62
CA LEU A 332 19.69 -10.64 -17.53
C LEU A 332 18.71 -11.81 -17.40
N ILE A 333 18.45 -12.56 -18.50
CA ILE A 333 17.54 -13.71 -18.48
C ILE A 333 17.96 -14.82 -17.48
N ASN A 334 19.22 -14.81 -17.01
CA ASN A 334 19.75 -15.73 -16.00
C ASN A 334 19.64 -15.18 -14.56
N HIS A 335 19.05 -13.99 -14.38
CA HIS A 335 18.98 -13.24 -13.12
C HIS A 335 17.54 -12.79 -12.80
N ILE A 336 16.54 -13.38 -13.46
CA ILE A 336 15.11 -13.09 -13.28
C ILE A 336 14.30 -14.41 -13.38
N PRO A 337 13.05 -14.46 -12.90
CA PRO A 337 12.24 -15.70 -12.95
C PRO A 337 11.97 -16.21 -14.38
N GLU A 338 12.16 -17.50 -14.63
CA GLU A 338 11.75 -18.11 -15.90
C GLU A 338 10.21 -18.18 -15.96
N ILE A 339 9.58 -17.50 -16.94
CA ILE A 339 8.13 -17.63 -17.17
C ILE A 339 7.81 -19.04 -17.65
N ILE A 340 6.92 -19.73 -16.91
CA ILE A 340 6.39 -21.06 -17.22
C ILE A 340 5.04 -20.94 -17.95
N ALA A 341 4.18 -20.03 -17.48
CA ALA A 341 2.87 -19.77 -18.07
C ALA A 341 2.33 -18.38 -17.71
N SER A 342 1.34 -17.91 -18.46
CA SER A 342 0.59 -16.69 -18.16
C SER A 342 -0.81 -16.74 -18.79
N GLY A 343 -1.72 -15.89 -18.34
CA GLY A 343 -3.10 -15.86 -18.81
C GLY A 343 -4.03 -15.02 -17.96
N PHE A 344 -5.32 -15.31 -18.05
CA PHE A 344 -6.39 -14.67 -17.27
C PHE A 344 -7.29 -15.71 -16.60
N LEU A 345 -7.85 -15.34 -15.46
CA LEU A 345 -8.96 -16.03 -14.80
C LEU A 345 -10.26 -15.26 -15.11
N GLU A 346 -11.23 -15.88 -15.79
CA GLU A 346 -12.61 -15.38 -15.89
C GLU A 346 -13.45 -16.00 -14.74
N TYR A 347 -14.14 -15.19 -13.93
CA TYR A 347 -15.18 -15.71 -13.03
C TYR A 347 -16.51 -15.80 -13.76
N LYS A 348 -17.06 -17.02 -13.88
CA LYS A 348 -18.30 -17.24 -14.63
C LYS A 348 -19.03 -18.52 -14.20
N ASP A 349 -20.34 -18.40 -14.04
CA ASP A 349 -21.24 -19.50 -13.64
C ASP A 349 -20.77 -20.15 -12.31
N ASP A 350 -20.39 -19.28 -11.36
CA ASP A 350 -19.78 -19.57 -10.04
C ASP A 350 -18.48 -20.42 -10.05
N ILE A 351 -17.77 -20.42 -11.18
CA ILE A 351 -16.52 -21.16 -11.39
C ILE A 351 -15.46 -20.22 -12.00
N TYR A 352 -14.21 -20.34 -11.55
CA TYR A 352 -13.06 -19.70 -12.21
C TYR A 352 -12.61 -20.53 -13.42
N ARG A 353 -12.20 -19.86 -14.50
CA ARG A 353 -11.63 -20.52 -15.69
C ARG A 353 -10.39 -19.81 -16.18
N THR A 354 -9.34 -20.57 -16.39
CA THR A 354 -8.10 -20.13 -17.04
C THR A 354 -8.29 -19.90 -18.54
N ILE A 355 -7.66 -18.83 -19.03
CA ILE A 355 -7.51 -18.50 -20.45
C ILE A 355 -6.02 -18.17 -20.65
N PRO A 356 -5.19 -19.12 -21.12
CA PRO A 356 -3.76 -18.88 -21.36
C PRO A 356 -3.51 -17.78 -22.41
N TRP A 357 -2.47 -16.99 -22.23
CA TRP A 357 -2.10 -15.88 -23.12
C TRP A 357 -0.59 -15.60 -23.03
N ASP A 358 0.07 -15.40 -24.17
CA ASP A 358 1.53 -15.18 -24.28
C ASP A 358 1.92 -13.70 -24.49
N GLY A 359 0.98 -12.79 -24.19
CA GLY A 359 1.10 -11.35 -24.41
C GLY A 359 0.64 -10.88 -25.80
N LYS A 360 0.39 -11.81 -26.74
CA LYS A 360 0.16 -11.47 -28.15
C LYS A 360 -1.31 -11.44 -28.53
N GLY A 361 -1.68 -10.42 -29.31
CA GLY A 361 -3.08 -10.14 -29.64
C GLY A 361 -3.95 -9.76 -28.43
N ILE A 362 -5.22 -9.47 -28.68
CA ILE A 362 -6.23 -9.27 -27.62
C ILE A 362 -7.00 -10.59 -27.43
N PRO A 363 -7.09 -11.15 -26.21
CA PRO A 363 -7.87 -12.34 -25.95
C PRO A 363 -9.38 -12.02 -25.89
N ASP A 364 -10.23 -12.97 -26.30
CA ASP A 364 -11.69 -12.79 -26.41
C ASP A 364 -12.37 -12.30 -25.11
N VAL A 365 -11.82 -12.65 -23.94
CA VAL A 365 -12.31 -12.22 -22.62
C VAL A 365 -12.16 -10.71 -22.40
N LEU A 366 -11.16 -10.09 -23.02
CA LEU A 366 -10.89 -8.65 -22.95
C LEU A 366 -11.50 -7.87 -24.13
N ALA A 367 -11.91 -8.54 -25.21
CA ALA A 367 -12.45 -7.89 -26.42
C ALA A 367 -13.74 -7.07 -26.22
N LYS A 368 -14.43 -7.23 -25.08
CA LYS A 368 -15.58 -6.39 -24.67
C LYS A 368 -15.17 -5.15 -23.87
N HIS A 369 -14.06 -5.23 -23.15
CA HIS A 369 -13.54 -4.18 -22.27
C HIS A 369 -12.69 -3.19 -23.08
N TYR A 370 -11.99 -3.66 -24.11
CA TYR A 370 -11.20 -2.83 -25.03
C TYR A 370 -11.80 -2.83 -26.44
N PRO A 371 -12.91 -2.09 -26.69
CA PRO A 371 -13.42 -1.86 -28.04
C PRO A 371 -12.37 -1.07 -28.85
N MET A 372 -11.74 -1.76 -29.79
CA MET A 372 -10.59 -1.31 -30.57
C MET A 372 -10.62 0.13 -31.10
N GLU A 373 -9.54 0.89 -30.84
CA GLU A 373 -8.99 1.80 -31.87
C GLU A 373 -8.18 0.98 -32.90
N VAL A 374 -8.36 1.29 -34.18
CA VAL A 374 -7.86 0.49 -35.33
C VAL A 374 -6.34 0.32 -35.36
N SER A 375 -5.58 1.20 -34.71
CA SER A 375 -4.12 1.25 -34.78
C SER A 375 -3.39 0.11 -34.07
N TYR A 376 -3.91 -0.39 -32.94
CA TYR A 376 -3.14 -1.30 -32.08
C TYR A 376 -3.23 -2.80 -32.45
N ALA A 377 -4.15 -3.21 -33.33
CA ALA A 377 -4.25 -4.63 -33.74
C ALA A 377 -3.06 -5.16 -34.55
N ASN A 378 -2.22 -4.27 -35.07
CA ASN A 378 -1.01 -4.66 -35.81
C ASN A 378 0.19 -4.87 -34.88
N SER A 379 0.16 -4.32 -33.66
CA SER A 379 1.20 -4.54 -32.65
C SER A 379 1.24 -6.00 -32.23
N CYS A 380 2.44 -6.54 -32.08
CA CYS A 380 2.65 -7.88 -31.53
C CYS A 380 2.16 -7.96 -30.07
N PHE A 381 2.34 -6.89 -29.29
CA PHE A 381 1.90 -6.76 -27.90
C PHE A 381 0.95 -5.55 -27.77
N PRO A 382 -0.36 -5.71 -28.07
CA PRO A 382 -1.31 -4.59 -28.08
C PRO A 382 -1.60 -4.00 -26.69
N LEU A 383 -1.25 -4.72 -25.63
CA LEU A 383 -1.41 -4.32 -24.23
C LEU A 383 -0.06 -4.01 -23.54
N GLY A 384 1.05 -4.03 -24.29
CA GLY A 384 2.41 -3.75 -23.79
C GLY A 384 2.70 -2.28 -23.49
N LEU A 385 3.99 -1.92 -23.44
CA LEU A 385 4.51 -0.67 -22.90
C LEU A 385 3.82 0.59 -23.47
N TRP A 386 3.74 0.71 -24.80
CA TRP A 386 3.14 1.87 -25.47
C TRP A 386 1.62 1.98 -25.30
N SER A 387 1.00 0.93 -24.78
CA SER A 387 -0.42 0.86 -24.40
C SER A 387 -0.55 1.26 -22.91
N LYS A 388 0.26 0.66 -22.03
CA LYS A 388 0.40 1.03 -20.60
C LYS A 388 0.68 2.53 -20.43
N GLN A 389 1.53 3.13 -21.26
CA GLN A 389 1.83 4.58 -21.22
C GLN A 389 0.63 5.50 -21.53
N ARG A 390 -0.39 5.03 -22.27
CA ARG A 390 -1.54 5.86 -22.66
C ARG A 390 -2.80 5.56 -21.85
N PHE A 391 -3.01 4.29 -21.51
CA PHE A 391 -4.26 3.80 -20.91
C PHE A 391 -4.06 3.17 -19.52
N GLY A 392 -2.85 2.74 -19.14
CA GLY A 392 -2.56 2.11 -17.85
C GLY A 392 -2.74 2.99 -16.60
N THR A 393 -3.21 4.24 -16.76
CA THR A 393 -3.61 5.14 -15.66
C THR A 393 -5.08 5.54 -15.70
N SER A 394 -5.90 5.00 -16.62
CA SER A 394 -7.35 5.19 -16.58
C SER A 394 -8.00 4.07 -15.78
N SER A 395 -8.47 4.39 -14.57
CA SER A 395 -9.37 3.50 -13.82
C SER A 395 -10.76 3.52 -14.46
N SER A 396 -11.09 2.50 -15.27
CA SER A 396 -12.51 2.24 -15.56
C SER A 396 -13.25 1.79 -14.28
N PRO A 397 -14.56 2.03 -14.16
CA PRO A 397 -15.34 1.45 -13.07
C PRO A 397 -15.48 -0.06 -13.30
N ASP A 398 -14.87 -0.85 -12.42
CA ASP A 398 -14.87 -2.32 -12.45
C ASP A 398 -16.31 -2.87 -12.47
N ASP A 399 -16.65 -3.73 -13.44
CA ASP A 399 -17.98 -4.38 -13.49
C ASP A 399 -17.98 -5.56 -12.52
N SER A 400 -18.28 -5.25 -11.26
CA SER A 400 -18.14 -6.15 -10.11
C SER A 400 -18.92 -7.48 -10.21
N ASN A 401 -19.77 -7.63 -11.22
CA ASN A 401 -20.46 -8.89 -11.52
C ASN A 401 -19.55 -9.96 -12.16
N ARG A 402 -18.43 -9.59 -12.80
CA ARG A 402 -17.56 -10.52 -13.56
C ARG A 402 -16.08 -10.11 -13.50
N PRO A 403 -15.40 -10.29 -12.35
CA PRO A 403 -13.98 -10.00 -12.27
C PRO A 403 -13.18 -10.89 -13.23
N ILE A 404 -12.15 -10.28 -13.82
CA ILE A 404 -11.11 -10.94 -14.60
C ILE A 404 -9.78 -10.62 -13.92
N TRP A 405 -8.95 -11.62 -13.64
CA TRP A 405 -7.61 -11.39 -13.07
C TRP A 405 -6.52 -11.98 -13.98
N PRO A 406 -5.57 -11.16 -14.46
CA PRO A 406 -4.35 -11.68 -15.08
C PRO A 406 -3.56 -12.54 -14.08
N TYR A 407 -2.79 -13.52 -14.59
CA TYR A 407 -1.86 -14.30 -13.78
C TYR A 407 -0.57 -14.62 -14.54
N MET A 408 0.50 -14.85 -13.77
CA MET A 408 1.77 -15.37 -14.25
C MET A 408 2.24 -16.51 -13.33
N VAL A 409 2.77 -17.56 -13.96
CA VAL A 409 3.48 -18.67 -13.33
C VAL A 409 4.95 -18.57 -13.73
N THR A 410 5.85 -18.46 -12.76
CA THR A 410 7.29 -18.43 -13.00
C THR A 410 8.00 -19.51 -12.18
N ARG A 411 9.21 -19.92 -12.57
CA ARG A 411 10.05 -20.76 -11.71
C ARG A 411 10.57 -19.91 -10.56
N LYS A 412 10.49 -20.43 -9.33
CA LYS A 412 11.04 -19.75 -8.16
C LYS A 412 12.56 -19.68 -8.27
N CYS A 413 13.12 -18.47 -8.27
CA CYS A 413 14.55 -18.25 -8.08
C CYS A 413 15.01 -18.83 -6.73
N ASN A 414 16.26 -19.29 -6.64
CA ASN A 414 16.84 -19.69 -5.36
C ASN A 414 17.37 -18.46 -4.60
N GLY A 415 17.85 -18.70 -3.38
CA GLY A 415 18.28 -17.66 -2.47
C GLY A 415 17.15 -17.14 -1.58
N ASP A 416 17.53 -16.18 -0.73
CA ASP A 416 16.67 -15.52 0.24
C ASP A 416 16.47 -14.05 -0.12
N ILE A 417 15.29 -13.52 0.21
CA ILE A 417 14.93 -12.12 -0.01
C ILE A 417 15.85 -11.21 0.82
N PHE A 418 16.53 -10.25 0.19
CA PHE A 418 17.57 -9.43 0.81
C PHE A 418 17.09 -8.68 2.06
N ALA A 419 15.86 -8.15 2.04
CA ALA A 419 15.20 -7.53 3.20
C ALA A 419 15.24 -8.37 4.48
N HIS A 420 15.13 -9.71 4.36
CA HIS A 420 15.11 -10.63 5.50
C HIS A 420 16.52 -10.97 6.04
N ILE A 421 17.55 -10.89 5.19
CA ILE A 421 18.92 -11.35 5.50
C ILE A 421 19.93 -10.21 5.69
N ARG A 422 19.66 -8.99 5.19
CA ARG A 422 20.60 -7.85 5.25
C ARG A 422 21.20 -7.65 6.64
N ASP A 423 20.36 -7.65 7.67
CA ASP A 423 20.76 -7.28 9.03
C ASP A 423 21.64 -8.37 9.69
N MET A 424 21.84 -9.51 9.01
CA MET A 424 22.82 -10.56 9.34
C MET A 424 24.13 -10.45 8.52
N LEU A 425 24.14 -9.66 7.44
CA LEU A 425 25.27 -9.52 6.51
C LEU A 425 26.24 -8.39 6.91
N SER A 426 27.52 -8.56 6.57
CA SER A 426 28.52 -7.51 6.73
C SER A 426 28.62 -6.62 5.48
N LYS A 427 29.19 -5.42 5.62
CA LYS A 427 29.47 -4.54 4.45
C LYS A 427 30.37 -5.23 3.40
N THR A 428 31.20 -6.19 3.80
CA THR A 428 32.01 -7.01 2.90
C THR A 428 31.19 -8.03 2.10
N ASP A 429 30.08 -8.53 2.63
CA ASP A 429 29.15 -9.41 1.90
C ASP A 429 28.21 -8.62 0.96
N ILE A 430 27.90 -7.36 1.31
CA ILE A 430 27.00 -6.49 0.54
C ILE A 430 27.72 -5.81 -0.65
N LEU A 431 29.06 -5.74 -0.64
CA LEU A 431 29.84 -5.17 -1.76
C LEU A 431 29.69 -5.97 -3.08
N PRO A 432 29.78 -7.31 -3.12
CA PRO A 432 29.44 -8.12 -4.28
C PRO A 432 28.01 -7.91 -4.79
N LEU A 433 27.02 -7.81 -3.88
CA LEU A 433 25.62 -7.52 -4.23
C LEU A 433 25.51 -6.18 -4.98
N ALA A 434 26.14 -5.11 -4.48
CA ALA A 434 26.13 -3.81 -5.15
C ALA A 434 26.76 -3.87 -6.56
N SER A 435 27.86 -4.61 -6.71
CA SER A 435 28.54 -4.78 -8.00
C SER A 435 27.71 -5.62 -9.00
N SER A 436 27.06 -6.70 -8.54
CA SER A 436 26.18 -7.52 -9.39
C SER A 436 24.89 -6.76 -9.78
N LEU A 437 24.29 -6.00 -8.86
CA LEU A 437 23.16 -5.10 -9.16
C LEU A 437 23.52 -4.07 -10.23
N GLY A 438 24.73 -3.50 -10.20
CA GLY A 438 25.18 -2.57 -11.23
C GLY A 438 25.20 -3.22 -12.61
N VAL A 439 25.67 -4.47 -12.71
CA VAL A 439 25.62 -5.26 -13.96
C VAL A 439 24.18 -5.54 -14.41
N GLN A 440 23.27 -5.92 -13.50
CA GLN A 440 21.89 -6.24 -13.90
C GLN A 440 21.06 -5.01 -14.27
N MET A 441 21.17 -3.90 -13.52
CA MET A 441 20.52 -2.63 -13.90
C MET A 441 21.09 -2.09 -15.22
N ARG A 442 22.39 -2.27 -15.48
CA ARG A 442 23.00 -1.99 -16.79
C ARG A 442 22.36 -2.81 -17.89
N ASN A 443 22.07 -4.10 -17.65
CA ASN A 443 21.42 -4.97 -18.62
C ASN A 443 19.96 -4.58 -18.87
N ILE A 444 19.18 -4.22 -17.83
CA ILE A 444 17.82 -3.67 -17.96
C ILE A 444 17.86 -2.39 -18.81
N HIS A 445 18.66 -1.41 -18.41
CA HIS A 445 18.67 -0.10 -19.05
C HIS A 445 19.23 -0.16 -20.49
N LEU A 446 20.11 -1.12 -20.83
CA LEU A 446 20.61 -1.32 -22.21
C LEU A 446 19.59 -1.91 -23.19
N LEU A 447 18.46 -2.44 -22.73
CA LEU A 447 17.48 -3.05 -23.63
C LEU A 447 16.88 -2.02 -24.62
N PRO A 448 16.67 -2.42 -25.89
CA PRO A 448 15.95 -1.58 -26.84
C PRO A 448 14.49 -1.41 -26.39
N LEU A 449 13.91 -0.26 -26.72
CA LEU A 449 12.47 -0.04 -26.54
C LEU A 449 11.70 -0.76 -27.68
N PRO A 450 10.44 -1.19 -27.45
CA PRO A 450 9.61 -1.75 -28.51
C PRO A 450 9.39 -0.71 -29.62
N HIS A 451 9.21 -1.16 -30.87
CA HIS A 451 8.96 -0.24 -31.99
C HIS A 451 7.63 0.51 -31.80
N MET A 452 7.67 1.83 -31.70
CA MET A 452 6.47 2.65 -31.54
C MET A 452 5.72 2.78 -32.88
N GLU A 453 4.57 2.10 -33.02
CA GLU A 453 3.69 2.33 -34.16
C GLU A 453 3.00 3.71 -34.05
N HIS A 454 3.29 4.59 -35.01
CA HIS A 454 2.73 5.94 -35.04
C HIS A 454 1.23 5.91 -35.39
N VAL A 455 0.40 6.06 -34.36
CA VAL A 455 -1.06 6.18 -34.48
C VAL A 455 -1.43 7.49 -35.19
N PRO A 456 -2.18 7.47 -36.31
CA PRO A 456 -2.74 8.68 -36.90
C PRO A 456 -3.68 9.38 -35.90
N LYS A 457 -3.61 10.72 -35.76
CA LYS A 457 -4.41 11.45 -34.77
C LYS A 457 -5.92 11.16 -34.94
N SER A 458 -6.51 10.44 -33.98
CA SER A 458 -7.93 10.08 -33.92
C SER A 458 -8.79 11.36 -33.82
N GLY A 459 -9.85 11.45 -34.63
CA GLY A 459 -10.50 12.73 -34.96
C GLY A 459 -11.48 13.32 -33.92
N ASN A 460 -11.47 12.86 -32.67
CA ASN A 460 -12.45 13.22 -31.65
C ASN A 460 -11.81 14.09 -30.53
N ASN A 461 -12.22 15.36 -30.44
CA ASN A 461 -11.60 16.39 -29.60
C ASN A 461 -12.10 16.44 -28.13
N ASP A 462 -12.62 15.33 -27.58
CA ASP A 462 -13.28 15.32 -26.26
C ASP A 462 -12.35 14.97 -25.07
N VAL A 463 -11.09 14.61 -25.34
CA VAL A 463 -10.02 14.70 -24.33
C VAL A 463 -9.34 16.05 -24.48
N LYS A 464 -9.25 16.82 -23.38
CA LYS A 464 -8.40 18.02 -23.34
C LYS A 464 -6.93 17.59 -23.42
N ASP A 465 -6.34 17.63 -24.61
CA ASP A 465 -4.89 17.46 -24.78
C ASP A 465 -4.16 18.68 -24.18
N CYS A 466 -3.95 18.67 -22.87
CA CYS A 466 -3.07 19.58 -22.16
C CYS A 466 -1.59 19.19 -22.39
N GLY A 467 -1.24 18.98 -23.66
CA GLY A 467 0.11 18.69 -24.13
C GLY A 467 0.73 19.91 -24.79
N ASP A 468 1.91 20.28 -24.34
CA ASP A 468 2.84 21.05 -25.16
C ASP A 468 3.33 20.14 -26.29
N ASP A 469 3.05 20.47 -27.55
CA ASP A 469 3.44 19.68 -28.75
C ASP A 469 4.98 19.59 -28.93
N THR A 470 5.78 20.19 -28.03
CA THR A 470 7.25 20.21 -28.06
C THR A 470 7.94 19.21 -27.11
N VAL A 471 7.28 18.11 -26.73
CA VAL A 471 7.90 17.00 -25.96
C VAL A 471 7.76 15.69 -26.73
N LEU A 472 8.85 14.92 -26.80
CA LEU A 472 8.87 13.61 -27.48
C LEU A 472 7.83 12.63 -26.88
N PRO A 473 7.14 11.80 -27.69
CA PRO A 473 6.05 10.94 -27.22
C PRO A 473 6.41 10.03 -26.04
N GLU A 474 7.60 9.45 -26.06
CA GLU A 474 8.16 8.52 -25.07
C GLU A 474 8.26 9.16 -23.67
N TRP A 475 8.47 10.48 -23.65
CA TRP A 475 8.62 11.28 -22.44
C TRP A 475 7.33 12.05 -22.05
N LYS A 476 6.32 12.13 -22.93
CA LYS A 476 5.09 12.94 -22.70
C LYS A 476 4.36 12.53 -21.42
N GLN A 477 4.28 11.23 -21.11
CA GLN A 477 3.63 10.71 -19.90
C GLN A 477 4.39 11.10 -18.60
N LEU A 478 5.72 10.96 -18.60
CA LEU A 478 6.55 11.27 -17.43
C LEU A 478 6.53 12.79 -17.14
N VAL A 479 6.75 13.62 -18.16
CA VAL A 479 6.73 15.09 -18.04
C VAL A 479 5.35 15.58 -17.57
N SER A 480 4.27 15.01 -18.12
CA SER A 480 2.89 15.32 -17.68
C SER A 480 2.67 14.97 -16.20
N THR A 481 3.09 13.78 -15.77
CA THR A 481 2.95 13.32 -14.38
C THR A 481 3.77 14.17 -13.40
N LEU A 482 5.01 14.49 -13.73
CA LEU A 482 5.87 15.34 -12.88
C LEU A 482 5.34 16.79 -12.82
N ASN A 483 4.87 17.35 -13.94
CA ASN A 483 4.21 18.66 -13.94
C ASN A 483 2.91 18.66 -13.12
N ARG A 484 2.13 17.57 -13.15
CA ARG A 484 0.94 17.40 -12.30
C ARG A 484 1.31 17.37 -10.82
N ARG A 485 2.27 16.52 -10.41
CA ARG A 485 2.76 16.45 -9.01
C ARG A 485 3.36 17.79 -8.55
N LYS A 486 4.00 18.56 -9.46
CA LYS A 486 4.54 19.90 -9.17
C LYS A 486 3.45 20.90 -8.73
N GLN A 487 2.27 20.89 -9.35
CA GLN A 487 1.22 21.89 -9.09
C GLN A 487 0.76 21.92 -7.62
N ASP A 488 0.73 20.76 -6.96
CA ASP A 488 0.35 20.60 -5.54
C ASP A 488 1.57 20.36 -4.62
N VAL A 489 2.81 20.60 -5.06
CA VAL A 489 4.03 20.11 -4.37
C VAL A 489 4.12 20.47 -2.88
N LYS A 490 3.72 21.69 -2.47
CA LYS A 490 3.70 22.06 -1.03
C LYS A 490 2.72 21.23 -0.21
N LYS A 491 1.56 20.91 -0.77
CA LYS A 491 0.52 20.08 -0.15
C LYS A 491 0.98 18.61 -0.11
N HIS A 492 1.58 18.13 -1.20
CA HIS A 492 2.17 16.79 -1.29
C HIS A 492 3.23 16.55 -0.21
N LEU A 493 4.22 17.45 -0.13
CA LEU A 493 5.28 17.40 0.89
C LEU A 493 4.73 17.55 2.33
N ALA A 494 3.68 18.34 2.54
CA ALA A 494 3.04 18.48 3.85
C ALA A 494 2.24 17.23 4.26
N ASN A 495 1.66 16.48 3.33
CA ASN A 495 0.97 15.21 3.61
C ASN A 495 1.94 14.14 4.15
N TRP A 496 3.23 14.22 3.79
CA TRP A 496 4.30 13.38 4.38
C TRP A 496 4.68 13.78 5.83
N GLY A 497 4.00 14.77 6.41
CA GLY A 497 4.07 15.11 7.83
C GLY A 497 5.43 15.64 8.27
N ASN A 498 5.83 15.30 9.50
CA ASN A 498 7.10 15.74 10.11
C ASN A 498 8.37 15.13 9.46
N SER A 499 8.25 14.51 8.29
CA SER A 499 9.36 13.92 7.52
C SER A 499 10.25 15.00 6.92
N VAL A 500 9.66 16.07 6.38
CA VAL A 500 10.36 17.11 5.61
C VAL A 500 10.43 18.42 6.42
N PRO A 501 11.61 19.07 6.55
CA PRO A 501 11.71 20.38 7.19
C PRO A 501 10.85 21.45 6.49
N GLN A 502 10.01 22.16 7.27
CA GLN A 502 9.09 23.20 6.77
C GLN A 502 9.76 24.25 5.87
N VAL A 503 10.98 24.68 6.21
CA VAL A 503 11.78 25.64 5.44
C VAL A 503 12.12 25.15 4.04
N LEU A 504 12.21 23.82 3.84
CA LEU A 504 12.42 23.21 2.53
C LEU A 504 11.10 23.08 1.75
N ILE A 505 9.99 22.73 2.42
CA ILE A 505 8.64 22.71 1.80
C ILE A 505 8.32 24.09 1.18
N GLU A 506 8.57 25.16 1.93
CA GLU A 506 8.36 26.55 1.46
C GLU A 506 9.22 26.91 0.24
N LYS A 507 10.39 26.29 0.08
CA LYS A 507 11.36 26.55 -1.01
C LYS A 507 11.23 25.60 -2.22
N ALA A 508 10.45 24.52 -2.13
CA ALA A 508 10.40 23.45 -3.14
C ALA A 508 10.09 23.97 -4.56
N GLU A 509 9.07 24.83 -4.70
CA GLU A 509 8.67 25.43 -5.99
C GLU A 509 9.79 26.23 -6.66
N GLY A 510 10.67 26.89 -5.89
CA GLY A 510 11.78 27.69 -6.40
C GLY A 510 13.03 26.88 -6.72
N TYR A 511 13.17 25.70 -6.14
CA TYR A 511 14.26 24.76 -6.47
C TYR A 511 14.00 24.04 -7.79
N LEU A 512 12.77 23.53 -7.98
CA LEU A 512 12.32 22.77 -9.16
C LEU A 512 12.36 23.60 -10.47
N PRO A 513 12.49 22.95 -11.65
CA PRO A 513 12.50 23.65 -12.94
C PRO A 513 11.11 24.23 -13.30
N PRO A 514 11.03 25.26 -14.18
CA PRO A 514 9.75 25.88 -14.56
C PRO A 514 8.75 24.90 -15.18
N ASN A 515 9.21 24.07 -16.10
CA ASN A 515 8.54 22.90 -16.69
C ASN A 515 9.47 21.69 -16.48
N MET A 516 8.92 20.49 -16.36
CA MET A 516 9.69 19.26 -16.13
C MET A 516 10.38 18.72 -17.40
N ASP A 517 10.03 19.22 -18.59
CA ASP A 517 10.76 18.92 -19.82
C ASP A 517 12.23 19.35 -19.77
N PHE A 518 12.56 20.44 -19.04
CA PHE A 518 13.95 20.89 -18.81
C PHE A 518 14.89 19.83 -18.20
N LEU A 519 14.36 18.78 -17.54
CA LEU A 519 15.17 17.67 -17.02
C LEU A 519 15.70 16.73 -18.12
N ILE A 520 15.11 16.80 -19.32
CA ILE A 520 15.35 15.89 -20.45
C ILE A 520 15.47 16.61 -21.81
N LYS A 521 15.36 17.94 -21.85
CA LYS A 521 15.31 18.73 -23.09
C LYS A 521 16.44 19.75 -23.05
N PHE A 522 17.47 19.49 -23.86
CA PHE A 522 18.70 20.27 -23.88
C PHE A 522 18.87 20.95 -25.24
N VAL A 523 19.69 22.00 -25.30
CA VAL A 523 19.89 22.80 -26.52
C VAL A 523 21.38 22.89 -26.80
N LYS A 524 21.77 22.51 -28.02
CA LYS A 524 23.15 22.57 -28.54
C LYS A 524 23.60 24.01 -28.78
N ASP A 525 24.92 24.15 -28.95
CA ASP A 525 25.63 25.41 -29.24
C ASP A 525 25.17 26.08 -30.54
N ASP A 526 24.66 25.29 -31.48
CA ASP A 526 24.06 25.70 -32.76
C ASP A 526 22.57 26.07 -32.66
N GLY A 527 21.90 25.71 -31.56
CA GLY A 527 20.48 25.90 -31.31
C GLY A 527 19.60 24.64 -31.44
N ASP A 528 20.15 23.50 -31.88
CA ASP A 528 19.36 22.27 -32.06
C ASP A 528 18.96 21.64 -30.70
N VAL A 529 17.73 21.11 -30.63
CA VAL A 529 17.19 20.47 -29.43
C VAL A 529 17.61 19.00 -29.37
N VAL A 530 18.12 18.56 -28.22
CA VAL A 530 18.55 17.18 -27.97
C VAL A 530 17.81 16.62 -26.76
N TYR A 531 17.35 15.38 -26.89
CA TYR A 531 16.74 14.60 -25.81
C TYR A 531 17.59 13.36 -25.50
N PRO A 532 17.64 12.88 -24.25
CA PRO A 532 18.17 11.57 -23.95
C PRO A 532 17.20 10.49 -24.44
N LEU A 533 17.76 9.35 -24.84
CA LEU A 533 17.01 8.12 -25.07
C LEU A 533 16.49 7.61 -23.70
N PRO A 534 15.18 7.37 -23.54
CA PRO A 534 14.67 6.73 -22.34
C PRO A 534 15.19 5.30 -22.22
N SER A 535 15.13 4.77 -21.00
CA SER A 535 15.54 3.41 -20.66
C SER A 535 14.32 2.66 -20.15
N TRP A 536 14.30 1.33 -20.22
CA TRP A 536 13.43 0.52 -19.36
C TRP A 536 13.76 0.81 -17.89
N ILE A 537 12.74 0.93 -17.05
CA ILE A 537 12.83 1.27 -15.61
C ILE A 537 12.01 0.25 -14.82
N HIS A 538 12.64 -0.44 -13.88
CA HIS A 538 12.01 -1.45 -13.01
C HIS A 538 10.87 -0.84 -12.18
N SER A 539 11.05 0.41 -11.75
CA SER A 539 10.07 1.23 -11.02
C SER A 539 9.81 0.80 -9.57
N ASP A 540 10.00 -0.48 -9.21
CA ASP A 540 9.92 -1.00 -7.83
C ASP A 540 11.17 -1.82 -7.41
N ILE A 541 12.39 -1.30 -7.64
CA ILE A 541 13.65 -2.00 -7.30
C ILE A 541 14.06 -1.78 -5.83
N MET A 542 13.38 -2.51 -4.93
CA MET A 542 13.45 -2.40 -3.47
C MET A 542 14.18 -3.60 -2.80
N ASP A 543 14.42 -3.54 -1.49
CA ASP A 543 15.15 -4.60 -0.77
C ASP A 543 14.40 -5.95 -0.66
N ASP A 544 13.07 -5.97 -0.87
CA ASP A 544 12.25 -7.17 -0.89
C ASP A 544 12.08 -7.80 -2.29
N ASN A 545 12.40 -7.05 -3.36
CA ASN A 545 12.38 -7.51 -4.75
C ASN A 545 13.74 -8.06 -5.26
N ILE A 546 14.68 -8.33 -4.35
CA ILE A 546 16.01 -8.89 -4.66
C ILE A 546 16.24 -10.17 -3.84
N LEU A 547 16.62 -11.27 -4.50
CA LEU A 547 17.08 -12.51 -3.87
C LEU A 547 18.59 -12.69 -4.01
N ILE A 548 19.22 -13.29 -3.01
CA ILE A 548 20.66 -13.58 -2.98
C ILE A 548 20.89 -15.07 -2.69
N GLU A 549 21.62 -15.75 -3.58
CA GLU A 549 22.08 -17.11 -3.33
C GLU A 549 23.36 -17.15 -2.46
N GLY A 550 23.52 -18.21 -1.66
CA GLY A 550 24.83 -18.61 -1.13
C GLY A 550 25.05 -18.54 0.40
N ILE A 551 24.11 -18.01 1.19
CA ILE A 551 24.25 -17.96 2.66
C ILE A 551 23.85 -19.31 3.30
N THR A 552 24.70 -20.33 3.18
CA THR A 552 24.43 -21.64 3.79
C THR A 552 24.72 -21.63 5.29
N GLU A 553 23.72 -21.97 6.12
CA GLU A 553 23.96 -22.35 7.52
C GLU A 553 24.87 -23.59 7.58
N SER A 554 26.06 -23.46 8.16
CA SER A 554 26.85 -24.61 8.58
C SER A 554 26.17 -25.27 9.79
N SER A 555 25.72 -26.52 9.63
CA SER A 555 24.91 -27.21 10.64
C SER A 555 25.62 -27.29 12.00
N PRO A 556 24.92 -27.14 13.14
CA PRO A 556 25.54 -26.91 14.45
C PRO A 556 26.17 -28.19 15.05
N SER A 557 27.38 -28.54 14.62
CA SER A 557 28.17 -29.68 15.13
C SER A 557 29.43 -29.24 15.89
N GLY A 558 29.25 -28.63 17.06
CA GLY A 558 30.31 -28.42 18.06
C GLY A 558 30.61 -26.96 18.42
N ASN A 559 31.14 -26.76 19.63
CA ASN A 559 31.40 -25.43 20.18
C ASN A 559 32.67 -24.79 19.59
N SER A 560 32.51 -24.03 18.52
CA SER A 560 33.47 -23.02 18.05
C SER A 560 32.71 -21.83 17.47
N LYS A 561 33.29 -20.61 17.56
CA LYS A 561 32.74 -19.44 16.86
C LYS A 561 32.91 -19.65 15.36
N GLY A 562 31.86 -20.08 14.67
CA GLY A 562 31.84 -20.18 13.22
C GLY A 562 31.90 -18.79 12.59
N SER A 563 32.86 -18.58 11.70
CA SER A 563 32.74 -17.61 10.62
C SER A 563 31.84 -18.20 9.55
N TYR A 564 30.92 -17.40 9.01
CA TYR A 564 30.29 -17.74 7.73
C TYR A 564 31.37 -17.62 6.65
N GLU A 565 31.78 -18.74 6.05
CA GLU A 565 32.66 -18.71 4.88
C GLU A 565 31.82 -18.45 3.63
N THR A 566 31.54 -17.16 3.39
CA THR A 566 30.87 -16.67 2.20
C THR A 566 31.72 -17.00 0.96
N ASP A 567 31.18 -17.81 0.05
CA ASP A 567 31.79 -18.11 -1.24
C ASP A 567 31.56 -16.93 -2.21
N PRO A 568 32.60 -16.15 -2.57
CA PRO A 568 32.43 -14.92 -3.33
C PRO A 568 32.08 -15.16 -4.79
N GLU A 569 32.22 -16.39 -5.32
CA GLU A 569 31.70 -16.69 -6.66
C GLU A 569 30.19 -16.89 -6.64
N LYS A 570 29.62 -17.45 -5.56
CA LYS A 570 28.18 -17.67 -5.40
C LYS A 570 27.39 -16.39 -5.13
N MET A 571 27.93 -15.43 -4.37
CA MET A 571 27.23 -14.16 -4.10
C MET A 571 27.02 -13.26 -5.34
N ASN A 572 27.57 -13.62 -6.50
CA ASN A 572 27.23 -12.94 -7.76
C ASN A 572 25.85 -13.37 -8.31
N ALA A 573 25.34 -14.54 -7.90
CA ALA A 573 24.03 -15.06 -8.29
C ALA A 573 22.90 -14.37 -7.50
N ILE A 574 22.66 -13.11 -7.85
CA ILE A 574 21.47 -12.37 -7.44
C ILE A 574 20.34 -12.62 -8.45
N HIS A 575 19.12 -12.53 -7.97
CA HIS A 575 17.93 -12.48 -8.83
C HIS A 575 17.10 -11.24 -8.50
N ILE A 576 16.63 -10.53 -9.53
CA ILE A 576 15.67 -9.44 -9.42
C ILE A 576 14.28 -10.02 -9.73
N ILE A 577 13.25 -9.61 -8.99
CA ILE A 577 11.87 -10.08 -9.16
C ILE A 577 10.87 -8.93 -9.19
N ASP A 578 9.64 -9.29 -9.58
CA ASP A 578 8.46 -8.44 -9.74
C ASP A 578 8.60 -7.27 -10.74
N PHE A 579 8.41 -7.61 -12.01
CA PHE A 579 8.50 -6.68 -13.13
C PHE A 579 7.13 -6.10 -13.56
N SER A 580 6.06 -6.23 -12.75
CA SER A 580 4.72 -5.76 -13.15
C SER A 580 4.66 -4.25 -13.43
N ASP A 581 5.50 -3.50 -12.73
CA ASP A 581 5.42 -2.05 -12.65
C ASP A 581 6.32 -1.36 -13.70
N LEU A 582 7.06 -2.16 -14.48
CA LEU A 582 7.91 -1.75 -15.62
C LEU A 582 7.37 -0.56 -16.40
N SER A 583 8.24 0.44 -16.58
CA SER A 583 7.97 1.67 -17.31
C SER A 583 9.19 2.09 -18.15
N ILE A 584 9.15 3.30 -18.73
CA ILE A 584 10.34 3.91 -19.34
C ILE A 584 10.59 5.33 -18.83
N GLY A 585 11.86 5.71 -18.75
CA GLY A 585 12.27 7.02 -18.27
C GLY A 585 13.78 7.21 -18.10
N ASP A 586 14.14 8.01 -17.10
CA ASP A 586 15.52 8.30 -16.71
C ASP A 586 16.02 7.20 -15.75
N PRO A 587 17.18 6.56 -16.01
CA PRO A 587 17.82 5.60 -15.09
C PRO A 587 17.90 6.01 -13.62
N LEU A 588 17.88 7.31 -13.33
CA LEU A 588 17.84 7.82 -11.96
C LEU A 588 16.60 7.33 -11.17
N CYS A 589 15.49 7.03 -11.84
CA CYS A 589 14.28 6.50 -11.21
C CYS A 589 14.52 5.18 -10.45
N ASP A 590 15.39 4.29 -10.95
CA ASP A 590 15.76 3.05 -10.28
C ASP A 590 16.97 3.22 -9.33
N ILE A 591 17.89 4.14 -9.65
CA ILE A 591 19.09 4.41 -8.82
C ILE A 591 18.73 5.05 -7.48
N ILE A 592 17.62 5.82 -7.40
CA ILE A 592 17.11 6.43 -6.18
C ILE A 592 16.69 5.39 -5.11
N PRO A 593 15.75 4.45 -5.38
CA PRO A 593 15.38 3.41 -4.42
C PRO A 593 16.55 2.48 -4.11
N LEU A 594 17.38 2.10 -5.10
CA LEU A 594 18.62 1.34 -4.85
C LEU A 594 19.53 2.01 -3.80
N HIS A 595 19.74 3.33 -3.88
CA HIS A 595 20.60 3.99 -2.90
C HIS A 595 19.97 4.10 -1.51
N LEU A 596 18.68 4.42 -1.43
CA LEU A 596 18.01 4.75 -0.17
C LEU A 596 17.46 3.54 0.58
N ASP A 597 17.08 2.50 -0.16
CA ASP A 597 16.46 1.30 0.39
C ASP A 597 17.44 0.11 0.43
N VAL A 598 17.99 -0.28 -0.73
CA VAL A 598 18.92 -1.42 -0.81
C VAL A 598 20.26 -1.09 -0.15
N PHE A 599 20.88 0.04 -0.49
CA PHE A 599 22.16 0.47 0.09
C PHE A 599 22.04 1.30 1.37
N ARG A 600 20.81 1.62 1.82
CA ARG A 600 20.52 2.40 3.05
C ARG A 600 21.40 3.66 3.22
N GLY A 601 21.70 4.36 2.12
CA GLY A 601 22.51 5.57 2.10
C GLY A 601 24.04 5.37 2.09
N ASP A 602 24.56 4.14 2.01
CA ASP A 602 26.01 3.92 1.96
C ASP A 602 26.62 4.36 0.61
N THR A 603 27.47 5.37 0.66
CA THR A 603 28.09 5.96 -0.54
C THR A 603 29.16 5.06 -1.19
N ASP A 604 29.73 4.09 -0.46
CA ASP A 604 30.70 3.15 -1.03
C ASP A 604 30.00 2.04 -1.81
N LEU A 605 28.85 1.56 -1.31
CA LEU A 605 27.99 0.63 -2.04
C LEU A 605 27.46 1.28 -3.33
N LEU A 606 26.98 2.54 -3.25
CA LEU A 606 26.60 3.31 -4.43
C LEU A 606 27.76 3.44 -5.43
N ARG A 607 28.99 3.70 -4.96
CA ARG A 607 30.16 3.83 -5.83
C ARG A 607 30.53 2.52 -6.53
N GLU A 608 30.46 1.38 -5.84
CA GLU A 608 30.74 0.07 -6.45
C GLU A 608 29.64 -0.35 -7.43
N PHE A 609 28.37 -0.06 -7.12
CA PHE A 609 27.25 -0.19 -8.07
C PHE A 609 27.48 0.66 -9.34
N LEU A 610 27.85 1.93 -9.19
CA LEU A 610 28.07 2.81 -10.36
C LEU A 610 29.28 2.35 -11.21
N ARG A 611 30.33 1.85 -10.55
CA ARG A 611 31.54 1.30 -11.19
C ARG A 611 31.28 0.05 -12.02
N SER A 612 30.28 -0.75 -11.67
CA SER A 612 29.81 -1.92 -12.44
C SER A 612 28.72 -1.56 -13.46
N TYR A 613 27.90 -0.55 -13.16
CA TYR A 613 26.83 -0.05 -14.02
C TYR A 613 27.31 0.56 -15.35
N GLN A 614 28.37 1.39 -15.33
CA GLN A 614 29.13 1.81 -16.54
C GLN A 614 28.32 2.46 -17.69
N LEU A 615 27.06 2.85 -17.49
CA LEU A 615 26.29 3.64 -18.45
C LEU A 615 26.28 5.12 -18.04
N PRO A 616 26.42 6.08 -18.97
CA PRO A 616 26.16 7.48 -18.70
C PRO A 616 24.73 7.70 -18.19
N LEU A 617 24.57 8.64 -17.24
CA LEU A 617 23.26 9.00 -16.67
C LEU A 617 22.41 9.90 -17.58
N LEU A 618 22.90 10.22 -18.78
CA LEU A 618 22.13 10.69 -19.94
C LEU A 618 22.72 9.97 -21.17
N ARG A 619 21.87 9.27 -21.94
CA ARG A 619 22.30 8.50 -23.12
C ARG A 619 21.63 9.06 -24.36
N GLY A 620 22.31 9.03 -25.50
CA GLY A 620 21.76 9.50 -26.78
C GLY A 620 22.37 8.77 -27.97
N GLU A 621 21.95 9.11 -29.19
CA GLU A 621 22.57 8.63 -30.43
C GLU A 621 24.09 8.91 -30.45
N SER A 622 24.47 10.08 -29.91
CA SER A 622 25.82 10.43 -29.51
C SER A 622 25.81 10.93 -28.07
N ASN A 623 26.41 10.17 -27.16
CA ASN A 623 26.60 10.62 -25.77
C ASN A 623 27.45 11.90 -25.71
N ALA A 624 28.43 12.04 -26.60
CA ALA A 624 29.27 13.22 -26.69
C ALA A 624 28.46 14.48 -27.06
N ASP A 625 27.43 14.36 -27.90
CA ASP A 625 26.56 15.49 -28.28
C ASP A 625 25.73 15.98 -27.09
N ILE A 626 25.11 15.06 -26.33
CA ILE A 626 24.39 15.41 -25.10
C ILE A 626 25.30 16.15 -24.12
N TYR A 627 26.52 15.67 -23.91
CA TYR A 627 27.43 16.27 -22.93
C TYR A 627 28.11 17.56 -23.41
N LYS A 628 28.27 17.78 -24.72
CA LYS A 628 28.86 19.01 -25.28
C LYS A 628 27.92 20.22 -25.35
N THR A 629 26.60 20.01 -25.29
CA THR A 629 25.59 21.10 -25.36
C THR A 629 25.84 22.28 -24.40
N VAL A 630 25.46 23.49 -24.83
CA VAL A 630 25.91 24.75 -24.25
C VAL A 630 25.56 24.96 -22.77
N GLN A 631 26.47 25.63 -22.08
CA GLN A 631 26.37 26.18 -20.71
C GLN A 631 25.58 25.38 -19.66
N ASN A 632 26.28 24.47 -18.97
CA ASN A 632 26.30 24.33 -17.50
C ASN A 632 24.94 24.44 -16.75
N SER A 633 23.88 23.93 -17.37
CA SER A 633 22.51 23.98 -16.86
C SER A 633 22.38 23.05 -15.66
N LYS A 634 21.86 23.56 -14.52
CA LYS A 634 21.63 22.73 -13.32
C LYS A 634 20.74 21.52 -13.63
N PHE A 635 19.86 21.63 -14.63
CA PHE A 635 18.95 20.56 -15.05
C PHE A 635 19.67 19.34 -15.65
N ARG A 636 20.92 19.48 -16.12
CA ARG A 636 21.75 18.37 -16.63
C ARG A 636 22.59 17.68 -15.55
N ARG A 637 22.66 18.24 -14.33
CA ARG A 637 23.40 17.67 -13.20
C ARG A 637 22.65 16.46 -12.64
N ALA A 638 23.32 15.32 -12.48
CA ALA A 638 22.69 14.08 -12.03
C ALA A 638 22.05 14.22 -10.64
N SER A 639 22.76 14.87 -9.70
CA SER A 639 22.25 15.14 -8.36
C SER A 639 20.97 15.99 -8.37
N TYR A 640 20.88 16.98 -9.26
CA TYR A 640 19.74 17.87 -9.36
C TYR A 640 18.51 17.14 -9.92
N ARG A 641 18.70 16.33 -10.97
CA ARG A 641 17.63 15.47 -11.52
C ARG A 641 17.13 14.48 -10.47
N ALA A 642 18.04 13.78 -9.78
CA ALA A 642 17.69 12.84 -8.71
C ALA A 642 16.89 13.51 -7.58
N MET A 643 17.32 14.68 -7.12
CA MET A 643 16.62 15.46 -6.10
C MET A 643 15.24 15.96 -6.58
N CYS A 644 15.09 16.36 -7.85
CA CYS A 644 13.80 16.71 -8.44
C CYS A 644 12.84 15.51 -8.47
N TYR A 645 13.31 14.32 -8.85
CA TYR A 645 12.52 13.09 -8.80
C TYR A 645 12.12 12.72 -7.37
N CYS A 646 13.02 12.89 -6.37
CA CYS A 646 12.69 12.65 -4.96
C CYS A 646 11.65 13.62 -4.39
N ILE A 647 11.68 14.90 -4.78
CA ILE A 647 10.69 15.92 -4.37
C ILE A 647 9.31 15.65 -5.00
N LEU A 648 9.28 14.99 -6.17
CA LEU A 648 8.08 14.70 -6.96
C LEU A 648 7.78 13.19 -7.02
N HIS A 649 8.26 12.41 -6.06
CA HIS A 649 7.96 10.99 -5.97
C HIS A 649 6.49 10.78 -5.54
N GLU A 650 5.89 9.60 -5.83
CA GLU A 650 4.56 9.26 -5.31
C GLU A 650 4.65 9.01 -3.79
N ASP A 651 5.53 8.08 -3.42
CA ASP A 651 5.86 7.68 -2.04
C ASP A 651 6.84 8.62 -1.34
N ASN A 652 6.86 8.56 0.00
CA ASN A 652 7.64 9.41 0.90
C ASN A 652 9.15 9.07 0.92
N VAL A 653 9.80 9.13 -0.25
CA VAL A 653 11.24 8.92 -0.43
C VAL A 653 12.08 9.93 0.37
N LEU A 654 11.58 11.16 0.54
CA LEU A 654 12.20 12.14 1.44
C LEU A 654 12.19 11.68 2.91
N GLY A 655 11.15 10.94 3.33
CA GLY A 655 11.07 10.33 4.66
C GLY A 655 12.19 9.33 4.92
N ALA A 656 12.65 8.59 3.90
CA ALA A 656 13.86 7.78 3.98
C ALA A 656 15.11 8.66 4.13
N ILE A 657 15.30 9.65 3.24
CA ILE A 657 16.44 10.60 3.27
C ILE A 657 16.61 11.24 4.66
N PHE A 658 15.56 11.88 5.19
CA PHE A 658 15.64 12.56 6.50
C PHE A 658 15.65 11.59 7.70
N SER A 659 15.47 10.28 7.49
CA SER A 659 15.59 9.25 8.55
C SER A 659 16.97 8.61 8.58
N LEU A 660 17.60 8.39 7.42
CA LEU A 660 19.00 7.99 7.28
C LEU A 660 19.92 9.10 7.80
N TRP A 661 19.79 10.32 7.28
CA TRP A 661 20.65 11.45 7.59
C TRP A 661 19.88 12.51 8.40
N LYS A 662 19.94 12.36 9.73
CA LYS A 662 19.20 13.19 10.69
C LYS A 662 19.74 14.62 10.77
N GLU A 663 21.00 14.83 10.40
CA GLU A 663 21.64 16.13 10.18
C GLU A 663 20.93 16.98 9.12
N LEU A 664 20.35 16.36 8.08
CA LEU A 664 19.63 17.08 7.02
C LEU A 664 18.32 17.71 7.52
N ARG A 665 17.84 17.33 8.72
CA ARG A 665 16.68 17.99 9.35
C ARG A 665 16.98 19.44 9.79
N ALA A 666 18.25 19.85 9.80
CA ALA A 666 18.70 21.19 10.17
C ALA A 666 19.12 22.07 8.97
N VAL A 667 19.19 21.54 7.74
CA VAL A 667 19.57 22.34 6.56
C VAL A 667 18.44 23.26 6.10
N THR A 668 18.77 24.28 5.32
CA THR A 668 17.81 25.31 4.90
C THR A 668 17.75 25.55 3.40
N SER A 669 18.54 24.86 2.58
CA SER A 669 18.41 24.83 1.12
C SER A 669 18.22 23.41 0.61
N TRP A 670 17.63 23.27 -0.58
CA TRP A 670 17.55 21.97 -1.26
C TRP A 670 18.90 21.58 -1.86
N GLU A 671 19.70 22.57 -2.23
CA GLU A 671 21.07 22.41 -2.70
C GLU A 671 21.98 21.73 -1.65
N ASP A 672 21.79 21.99 -0.35
CA ASP A 672 22.50 21.27 0.71
C ASP A 672 22.16 19.77 0.71
N VAL A 673 20.86 19.43 0.63
CA VAL A 673 20.36 18.05 0.55
C VAL A 673 20.87 17.37 -0.72
N GLU A 674 20.75 18.06 -1.85
CA GLU A 674 21.15 17.58 -3.17
C GLU A 674 22.64 17.19 -3.23
N ASN A 675 23.52 18.06 -2.75
CA ASN A 675 24.96 17.81 -2.77
C ASN A 675 25.38 16.74 -1.76
N PHE A 676 24.71 16.67 -0.60
CA PHE A 676 25.02 15.69 0.44
C PHE A 676 24.60 14.27 0.03
N VAL A 677 23.36 14.09 -0.43
CA VAL A 677 22.81 12.77 -0.76
C VAL A 677 23.29 12.29 -2.13
N TRP A 678 23.26 13.15 -3.14
CA TRP A 678 23.42 12.75 -4.55
C TRP A 678 24.75 13.19 -5.18
N GLY A 679 25.68 13.79 -4.41
CA GLY A 679 26.93 14.32 -4.93
C GLY A 679 27.85 13.30 -5.62
N GLU A 680 27.78 12.02 -5.25
CA GLU A 680 28.53 10.93 -5.92
C GLU A 680 28.05 10.70 -7.36
N LEU A 681 26.76 10.92 -7.66
CA LEU A 681 26.21 10.79 -9.01
C LEU A 681 26.84 11.80 -9.99
N ASN A 682 27.28 12.96 -9.50
CA ASN A 682 27.98 13.95 -10.32
C ASN A 682 29.40 13.50 -10.65
N ARG A 683 30.15 12.97 -9.66
CA ARG A 683 31.48 12.39 -9.87
C ARG A 683 31.44 11.26 -10.90
N TYR A 684 30.42 10.41 -10.79
CA TYR A 684 30.19 9.35 -11.77
C TYR A 684 29.82 9.91 -13.15
N GLN A 685 28.88 10.87 -13.24
CA GLN A 685 28.54 11.51 -14.52
C GLN A 685 29.77 12.15 -15.19
N GLU A 686 30.60 12.85 -14.42
CA GLU A 686 31.88 13.43 -14.87
C GLU A 686 32.81 12.34 -15.41
N SER A 687 32.95 11.20 -14.71
CA SER A 687 33.78 10.07 -15.16
C SER A 687 33.26 9.33 -16.40
N CYS A 688 31.98 9.49 -16.74
CA CYS A 688 31.36 8.95 -17.95
C CYS A 688 31.40 9.91 -19.15
N THR A 689 31.93 11.12 -18.99
CA THR A 689 32.01 12.12 -20.07
C THR A 689 33.20 11.80 -21.00
N PRO A 690 32.99 11.69 -22.33
CA PRO A 690 34.06 11.41 -23.30
C PRO A 690 34.84 12.66 -23.78
#